data_AF-A0A1S3KTK4-F1
#
_entry.id   AF-A0A1S3KTK4-F1
#
_cell.length_a   1.000
_cell.length_b   1.000
_cell.length_c   1.000
_cell.angle_alpha   90.00
_cell.angle_beta   90.00
_cell.angle_gamma   90.00
#
_symmetry.space_group_name_H-M   'P 1'
#
loop_
_entity.id
_entity.type
_entity.pdbx_description
1 polymer ?
#
loop_
_entity_poly.entity_id
_entity_poly.type
_entity_poly.pdbx_seq_one_letter_code
_entity_poly.pdbx_strand_id
1 'polypeptide(L)'
;MWEGLGLQVFLMCLGAMLCSAVAASAPLEHSHHRRLSLHRHRERTGKEGQVLHRSKRGWVWNQFFVIEEYTGPDPVLVGRLHSDVDAGDGNCKYILSGEGAGTIFVIDDKTGNIHATKTLDREEQAQYTLTAQAVDRATNKPLEPPSEFIVKVQDINDNPPEFLHGPYYARVPEMSNVGTSVMQVTATDADDPTYGNSARLVYSILQGQPYFSVEPQTGIIRTALPNMDREARQEYDVVIQAKDMGGHMGGLSGTTEVKITLTDVNDNPPKFPQSVYSMSVSEDKVSGEEVGRLKAKDPDLGENGLVSYRFIEGDGMTVFEITTDTDTREGVIKLRKPVDFETKRAYTLRVEASNTHVDPRFIAWGPYKDTATVKVMVEDADEPPAFMETSYSFEVEENAPDGTVVGRVHAKDTDVANNPVRYMIPRYTDVEQFFSVGLEDGIIKTTRPLDRETLPWHNISVSATEIGGHHQDTKVRVNIKVKDVNDNAPEFATQNEILVCENASPGKLIETVSAVDKDEMAHRQYFHFSIAPEAVNNHNFSLKDNRDSTASIYVTRRGFSRMTQDVYFLPIEINDNGIPPMSSTNTLTIRVCSCDSKDTILSCNVEPYILPAGLSTGALIAILACIVILLAIVVLFVALRRQKKEPLIVFEEEDIRENIITYDDEGGGEEDTEAFDIATLQNPDGANGFLPRKDIKPELQYPMRPGGGPVANSVDVDDFIKTRINDADSDPTAPPYDSIQIYGYEGRGSIAGSLSSLESVTTDSDLDYDYLQSWGPRFKKLADLYGTKDSTDDNS
;
A
#
# COMPACT_ATOMS: atom_id res chain seq x y z
N MET A 1 9.30 -43.70 -36.74
CA MET A 1 8.34 -44.37 -35.84
C MET A 1 7.56 -43.24 -35.18
N TRP A 2 6.28 -43.01 -35.49
CA TRP A 2 5.11 -43.86 -35.17
C TRP A 2 4.88 -43.90 -33.64
N GLU A 3 3.74 -43.54 -33.02
CA GLU A 3 2.39 -43.03 -33.43
C GLU A 3 1.83 -42.16 -32.26
N GLY A 4 0.88 -41.22 -32.42
CA GLY A 4 -0.60 -41.37 -32.47
C GLY A 4 -1.24 -41.06 -31.07
N LEU A 5 -2.42 -40.45 -30.86
CA LEU A 5 -3.54 -39.86 -31.65
C LEU A 5 -4.13 -38.65 -30.84
N GLY A 6 -4.99 -37.73 -31.30
CA GLY A 6 -5.46 -37.37 -32.65
C GLY A 6 -6.99 -37.33 -32.87
N LEU A 7 -7.71 -36.21 -32.63
CA LEU A 7 -9.13 -36.01 -33.06
C LEU A 7 -9.50 -34.57 -33.55
N GLN A 8 -9.95 -34.48 -34.81
CA GLN A 8 -10.95 -33.58 -35.47
C GLN A 8 -10.86 -32.01 -35.37
N VAL A 9 -10.58 -31.27 -36.48
CA VAL A 9 -11.49 -30.76 -37.59
C VAL A 9 -12.17 -29.41 -37.24
N PHE A 10 -12.17 -28.30 -38.00
CA PHE A 10 -11.63 -27.88 -39.34
C PHE A 10 -11.66 -26.32 -39.41
N LEU A 11 -10.68 -25.61 -40.01
CA LEU A 11 -10.91 -24.26 -40.60
C LEU A 11 -9.80 -23.75 -41.55
N MET A 12 -10.24 -23.06 -42.62
CA MET A 12 -9.64 -21.97 -43.42
C MET A 12 -8.12 -21.82 -43.71
N CYS A 13 -7.83 -21.38 -44.94
CA CYS A 13 -6.61 -20.62 -45.29
C CYS A 13 -6.92 -19.48 -46.28
N LEU A 14 -6.19 -18.37 -46.13
CA LEU A 14 -6.22 -17.17 -46.99
C LEU A 14 -5.25 -17.28 -48.18
N GLY A 15 -5.38 -16.39 -49.17
CA GLY A 15 -4.31 -16.06 -50.11
C GLY A 15 -4.76 -15.13 -51.25
N ALA A 16 -4.23 -13.90 -51.31
CA ALA A 16 -4.54 -12.91 -52.34
C ALA A 16 -3.35 -12.62 -53.26
N MET A 17 -3.58 -12.20 -54.52
CA MET A 17 -2.99 -10.99 -55.11
C MET A 17 -3.44 -10.72 -56.56
N LEU A 18 -3.15 -9.49 -57.03
CA LEU A 18 -3.53 -8.92 -58.33
C LEU A 18 -2.62 -9.41 -59.48
N CYS A 19 -3.14 -9.46 -60.72
CA CYS A 19 -2.77 -8.48 -61.78
C CYS A 19 -3.60 -8.66 -63.08
N SER A 20 -3.47 -7.68 -63.98
CA SER A 20 -4.31 -7.46 -65.18
C SER A 20 -3.68 -7.87 -66.51
N ALA A 21 -4.48 -8.30 -67.51
CA ALA A 21 -4.58 -7.73 -68.88
C ALA A 21 -5.08 -8.72 -69.97
N VAL A 22 -6.08 -8.27 -70.78
CA VAL A 22 -6.19 -8.36 -72.27
C VAL A 22 -6.04 -9.74 -72.98
N ALA A 23 -6.89 -10.18 -73.93
CA ALA A 23 -8.22 -9.79 -74.41
C ALA A 23 -8.76 -10.85 -75.41
N ALA A 24 -10.09 -10.94 -75.58
CA ALA A 24 -10.75 -11.37 -76.83
C ALA A 24 -12.22 -10.90 -76.87
N SER A 25 -12.63 -10.26 -77.97
CA SER A 25 -14.02 -9.88 -78.31
C SER A 25 -14.78 -11.09 -78.91
N ALA A 26 -16.10 -11.10 -79.16
CA ALA A 26 -17.07 -10.03 -79.47
C ALA A 26 -18.54 -10.45 -79.09
N PRO A 27 -19.66 -9.89 -79.63
CA PRO A 27 -20.76 -9.40 -78.77
C PRO A 27 -22.10 -10.16 -78.92
N LEU A 28 -23.13 -9.70 -78.19
CA LEU A 28 -24.51 -10.17 -78.29
C LEU A 28 -25.48 -8.97 -78.25
N GLU A 29 -26.44 -8.94 -79.18
CA GLU A 29 -27.36 -7.82 -79.42
C GLU A 29 -28.84 -8.26 -79.36
N HIS A 30 -29.73 -7.27 -79.31
CA HIS A 30 -31.19 -7.32 -79.13
C HIS A 30 -32.02 -8.42 -79.84
N SER A 31 -33.15 -8.80 -79.23
CA SER A 31 -34.49 -8.41 -79.76
C SER A 31 -35.65 -8.67 -78.78
N HIS A 32 -36.66 -7.78 -78.81
CA HIS A 32 -37.95 -7.95 -78.12
C HIS A 32 -38.94 -8.75 -78.97
N HIS A 33 -39.83 -9.52 -78.33
CA HIS A 33 -41.13 -9.85 -78.94
C HIS A 33 -42.28 -9.83 -77.92
N ARG A 34 -43.21 -8.87 -78.11
CA ARG A 34 -44.59 -8.98 -77.64
C ARG A 34 -45.38 -9.91 -78.58
N ARG A 35 -46.33 -10.68 -78.06
CA ARG A 35 -47.40 -11.31 -78.85
C ARG A 35 -48.77 -10.90 -78.31
N LEU A 36 -49.58 -10.27 -79.16
CA LEU A 36 -51.02 -10.14 -78.95
C LEU A 36 -51.71 -11.47 -79.31
N SER A 37 -52.87 -11.72 -78.71
CA SER A 37 -53.81 -12.76 -79.16
C SER A 37 -55.17 -12.11 -79.44
N LEU A 38 -55.65 -12.22 -80.68
CA LEU A 38 -56.91 -11.62 -81.13
C LEU A 38 -58.12 -12.48 -80.75
N HIS A 39 -59.18 -11.85 -80.26
CA HIS A 39 -60.52 -12.44 -80.33
C HIS A 39 -61.03 -12.46 -81.78
N ARG A 40 -61.66 -13.59 -82.17
CA ARG A 40 -62.19 -13.81 -83.52
C ARG A 40 -63.71 -13.95 -83.44
N HIS A 41 -64.44 -12.91 -83.80
CA HIS A 41 -65.88 -12.98 -84.01
C HIS A 41 -66.21 -13.99 -85.13
N ARG A 42 -67.25 -14.80 -84.92
CA ARG A 42 -67.85 -15.65 -85.94
C ARG A 42 -69.35 -15.74 -85.70
N GLU A 43 -70.14 -15.06 -86.52
CA GLU A 43 -71.59 -15.20 -86.54
C GLU A 43 -72.00 -16.54 -87.17
N ARG A 44 -73.04 -17.17 -86.64
CA ARG A 44 -74.23 -17.57 -87.42
C ARG A 44 -75.36 -18.14 -86.56
N THR A 45 -76.55 -17.56 -86.74
CA THR A 45 -77.89 -18.20 -86.85
C THR A 45 -78.08 -19.57 -86.17
N GLY A 46 -78.99 -19.62 -85.18
CA GLY A 46 -79.22 -20.81 -84.35
C GLY A 46 -80.12 -21.90 -84.94
N LYS A 47 -80.29 -22.96 -84.13
CA LYS A 47 -81.40 -23.92 -84.14
C LYS A 47 -81.72 -24.32 -82.70
N GLU A 48 -82.98 -24.63 -82.46
CA GLU A 48 -83.56 -24.96 -81.15
C GLU A 48 -83.19 -26.38 -80.69
N GLY A 49 -83.43 -26.67 -79.41
CA GLY A 49 -83.71 -28.04 -78.97
C GLY A 49 -82.55 -28.87 -78.40
N GLN A 50 -81.87 -28.37 -77.37
CA GLN A 50 -81.21 -29.27 -76.40
C GLN A 50 -81.28 -28.70 -74.99
N VAL A 51 -82.03 -29.37 -74.10
CA VAL A 51 -82.09 -29.01 -72.68
C VAL A 51 -80.80 -29.47 -72.01
N LEU A 52 -79.83 -28.56 -71.94
CA LEU A 52 -78.65 -28.75 -71.10
C LEU A 52 -79.09 -28.64 -69.64
N HIS A 53 -79.05 -29.76 -68.91
CA HIS A 53 -79.24 -29.76 -67.46
C HIS A 53 -78.05 -29.04 -66.83
N ARG A 54 -78.16 -27.73 -66.64
CA ARG A 54 -77.16 -26.91 -65.96
C ARG A 54 -77.09 -27.38 -64.51
N SER A 55 -76.01 -28.06 -64.14
CA SER A 55 -75.62 -28.12 -62.74
C SER A 55 -75.47 -26.69 -62.22
N LYS A 56 -76.21 -26.35 -61.15
CA LYS A 56 -76.03 -25.05 -60.48
C LYS A 56 -74.55 -24.91 -60.15
N ARG A 57 -73.90 -23.88 -60.69
CA ARG A 57 -72.63 -23.43 -60.13
C ARG A 57 -72.99 -22.87 -58.76
N GLY A 58 -72.55 -23.53 -57.70
CA GLY A 58 -72.78 -23.06 -56.33
C GLY A 58 -72.19 -21.66 -56.16
N TRP A 59 -72.99 -20.73 -55.66
CA TRP A 59 -72.46 -19.51 -55.06
C TRP A 59 -71.91 -19.90 -53.69
N VAL A 60 -70.60 -19.99 -53.57
CA VAL A 60 -69.93 -20.32 -52.30
C VAL A 60 -69.80 -19.05 -51.47
N TRP A 61 -70.91 -18.62 -50.88
CA TRP A 61 -70.90 -17.76 -49.70
C TRP A 61 -70.94 -18.66 -48.47
N ASN A 62 -69.83 -19.33 -48.19
CA ASN A 62 -69.67 -20.22 -47.03
C ASN A 62 -69.20 -19.47 -45.77
N GLN A 63 -69.37 -18.14 -45.72
CA GLN A 63 -68.92 -17.30 -44.61
C GLN A 63 -69.97 -16.23 -44.29
N PHE A 64 -70.37 -16.14 -43.02
CA PHE A 64 -71.01 -14.96 -42.44
C PHE A 64 -70.01 -14.21 -41.55
N PHE A 65 -70.31 -12.95 -41.26
CA PHE A 65 -69.49 -12.09 -40.42
C PHE A 65 -70.35 -11.51 -39.29
N VAL A 66 -69.83 -11.52 -38.07
CA VAL A 66 -70.45 -10.91 -36.89
C VAL A 66 -69.37 -10.07 -36.22
N ILE A 67 -69.68 -8.83 -35.87
CA ILE A 67 -68.76 -7.98 -35.12
C ILE A 67 -68.78 -8.43 -33.66
N GLU A 68 -67.62 -8.52 -33.02
CA GLU A 68 -67.52 -8.83 -31.59
C GLU A 68 -68.03 -7.70 -30.69
N GLU A 69 -68.18 -7.98 -29.38
CA GLU A 69 -68.54 -6.98 -28.36
C GLU A 69 -69.75 -6.08 -28.74
N TYR A 70 -70.63 -6.57 -29.62
CA TYR A 70 -71.56 -5.69 -30.35
C TYR A 70 -72.60 -5.05 -29.44
N THR A 71 -72.53 -3.72 -29.30
CA THR A 71 -73.32 -2.91 -28.34
C THR A 71 -74.75 -2.56 -28.80
N GLY A 72 -75.26 -3.21 -29.86
CA GLY A 72 -76.61 -2.98 -30.38
C GLY A 72 -77.70 -3.88 -29.77
N PRO A 73 -78.92 -3.89 -30.36
CA PRO A 73 -80.05 -4.63 -29.79
C PRO A 73 -79.94 -6.14 -30.02
N ASP A 74 -79.89 -6.91 -28.93
CA ASP A 74 -79.95 -8.37 -28.96
C ASP A 74 -81.33 -8.92 -29.36
N PRO A 75 -81.41 -10.05 -30.06
CA PRO A 75 -80.29 -10.87 -30.55
C PRO A 75 -79.80 -10.42 -31.95
N VAL A 76 -78.49 -10.40 -32.16
CA VAL A 76 -77.84 -9.86 -33.37
C VAL A 76 -78.08 -10.75 -34.58
N LEU A 77 -78.65 -10.22 -35.67
CA LEU A 77 -78.85 -10.98 -36.91
C LEU A 77 -77.51 -11.23 -37.63
N VAL A 78 -77.06 -12.48 -37.65
CA VAL A 78 -75.82 -12.95 -38.30
C VAL A 78 -76.00 -13.10 -39.81
N GLY A 79 -77.19 -13.54 -40.22
CA GLY A 79 -77.48 -13.82 -41.62
C GLY A 79 -78.79 -14.56 -41.79
N ARG A 80 -79.10 -14.91 -43.04
CA ARG A 80 -80.30 -15.68 -43.38
C ARG A 80 -79.94 -16.78 -44.37
N LEU A 81 -80.35 -18.00 -44.05
CA LEU A 81 -80.33 -19.13 -44.97
C LEU A 81 -81.70 -19.30 -45.63
N HIS A 82 -81.69 -19.75 -46.87
CA HIS A 82 -82.89 -19.99 -47.67
C HIS A 82 -82.62 -21.05 -48.74
N SER A 83 -83.50 -22.05 -48.87
CA SER A 83 -83.49 -22.99 -49.99
C SER A 83 -84.52 -22.55 -51.02
N ASP A 84 -84.24 -22.70 -52.32
CA ASP A 84 -85.23 -22.44 -53.38
C ASP A 84 -86.33 -23.50 -53.48
N VAL A 85 -86.30 -24.54 -52.64
CA VAL A 85 -87.41 -25.47 -52.40
C VAL A 85 -88.44 -24.89 -51.42
N ASP A 86 -88.06 -23.89 -50.60
CA ASP A 86 -88.95 -23.23 -49.66
C ASP A 86 -89.84 -22.19 -50.37
N ALA A 87 -91.08 -22.59 -50.64
CA ALA A 87 -92.09 -21.73 -51.27
C ALA A 87 -92.68 -20.66 -50.33
N GLY A 88 -92.23 -20.58 -49.07
CA GLY A 88 -92.79 -19.68 -48.06
C GLY A 88 -94.16 -20.12 -47.52
N ASP A 89 -94.56 -21.36 -47.79
CA ASP A 89 -95.80 -21.98 -47.29
C ASP A 89 -95.68 -22.56 -45.87
N GLY A 90 -94.47 -22.55 -45.31
CA GLY A 90 -94.14 -23.07 -43.98
C GLY A 90 -93.86 -24.58 -43.93
N ASN A 91 -93.85 -25.28 -45.07
CA ASN A 91 -93.52 -26.71 -45.13
C ASN A 91 -92.01 -26.97 -45.00
N CYS A 92 -91.16 -25.99 -45.30
CA CYS A 92 -89.74 -26.06 -44.98
C CYS A 92 -89.48 -25.81 -43.49
N LYS A 93 -88.49 -26.51 -42.95
CA LYS A 93 -87.93 -26.28 -41.61
C LYS A 93 -86.42 -26.20 -41.70
N TYR A 94 -85.84 -25.10 -41.23
CA TYR A 94 -84.40 -24.93 -41.13
C TYR A 94 -83.89 -25.47 -39.78
N ILE A 95 -82.79 -26.23 -39.81
CA ILE A 95 -82.11 -26.77 -38.64
C ILE A 95 -80.63 -26.37 -38.73
N LEU A 96 -80.06 -25.98 -37.59
CA LEU A 96 -78.66 -25.60 -37.42
C LEU A 96 -77.99 -26.59 -36.45
N SER A 97 -76.78 -27.03 -36.78
CA SER A 97 -75.92 -27.87 -35.97
C SER A 97 -74.45 -27.42 -36.10
N GLY A 98 -73.57 -27.91 -35.24
CA GLY A 98 -72.15 -27.49 -35.20
C GLY A 98 -71.81 -26.68 -33.95
N GLU A 99 -70.72 -25.91 -34.03
CA GLU A 99 -70.14 -25.19 -32.90
C GLU A 99 -71.04 -24.01 -32.46
N GLY A 100 -71.44 -23.98 -31.18
CA GLY A 100 -72.34 -22.94 -30.66
C GLY A 100 -73.80 -23.00 -31.16
N ALA A 101 -74.18 -24.00 -31.96
CA ALA A 101 -75.55 -24.14 -32.45
C ALA A 101 -76.55 -24.39 -31.31
N GLY A 102 -77.58 -23.56 -31.21
CA GLY A 102 -78.62 -23.62 -30.19
C GLY A 102 -78.27 -22.99 -28.84
N THR A 103 -77.03 -22.50 -28.65
CA THR A 103 -76.56 -21.86 -27.40
C THR A 103 -75.95 -20.48 -27.61
N ILE A 104 -75.27 -20.28 -28.73
CA ILE A 104 -74.69 -19.02 -29.21
C ILE A 104 -75.47 -18.57 -30.44
N PHE A 105 -75.62 -19.45 -31.43
CA PHE A 105 -76.33 -19.19 -32.68
C PHE A 105 -77.68 -19.91 -32.72
N VAL A 106 -78.76 -19.17 -32.88
CA VAL A 106 -80.13 -19.69 -32.95
C VAL A 106 -80.73 -19.37 -34.31
N ILE A 107 -81.18 -20.41 -35.03
CA ILE A 107 -81.91 -20.26 -36.29
C ILE A 107 -83.42 -20.28 -36.05
N ASP A 108 -84.14 -19.35 -36.69
CA ASP A 108 -85.60 -19.40 -36.80
C ASP A 108 -86.01 -20.49 -37.80
N ASP A 109 -86.74 -21.50 -37.31
CA ASP A 109 -87.12 -22.69 -38.07
C ASP A 109 -88.09 -22.40 -39.24
N LYS A 110 -88.70 -21.21 -39.30
CA LYS A 110 -89.58 -20.74 -40.39
C LYS A 110 -88.89 -19.79 -41.36
N THR A 111 -88.14 -18.81 -40.84
CA THR A 111 -87.58 -17.75 -41.70
C THR A 111 -86.18 -18.06 -42.21
N GLY A 112 -85.44 -18.93 -41.52
CA GLY A 112 -84.02 -19.22 -41.80
C GLY A 112 -83.06 -18.13 -41.30
N ASN A 113 -83.55 -17.12 -40.55
CA ASN A 113 -82.72 -16.10 -39.92
C ASN A 113 -81.90 -16.71 -38.78
N ILE A 114 -80.59 -16.52 -38.80
CA ILE A 114 -79.66 -16.91 -37.73
C ILE A 114 -79.35 -15.68 -36.89
N HIS A 115 -79.54 -15.78 -35.58
CA HIS A 115 -79.18 -14.73 -34.64
C HIS A 115 -78.13 -15.23 -33.64
N ALA A 116 -77.16 -14.38 -33.30
CA ALA A 116 -76.31 -14.56 -32.14
C ALA A 116 -77.08 -14.09 -30.90
N THR A 117 -77.16 -14.94 -29.88
CA THR A 117 -77.90 -14.69 -28.63
C THR A 117 -76.98 -14.42 -27.44
N LYS A 118 -75.69 -14.23 -27.71
CA LYS A 118 -74.64 -13.83 -26.78
C LYS A 118 -73.71 -12.86 -27.50
N THR A 119 -73.01 -12.04 -26.74
CA THR A 119 -71.78 -11.38 -27.19
C THR A 119 -70.77 -12.43 -27.63
N LEU A 120 -69.98 -12.09 -28.64
CA LEU A 120 -68.85 -12.87 -29.14
C LEU A 120 -67.57 -12.08 -28.83
N ASP A 121 -66.48 -12.82 -28.68
CA ASP A 121 -65.12 -12.39 -28.37
C ASP A 121 -64.21 -13.18 -29.33
N ARG A 122 -63.38 -12.48 -30.11
CA ARG A 122 -62.52 -13.05 -31.15
C ARG A 122 -61.25 -13.66 -30.56
N GLU A 123 -60.77 -13.14 -29.44
CA GLU A 123 -59.63 -13.62 -28.66
C GLU A 123 -59.97 -14.98 -28.02
N GLU A 124 -61.21 -15.18 -27.58
CA GLU A 124 -61.75 -16.48 -27.15
C GLU A 124 -61.98 -17.40 -28.36
N GLN A 125 -62.72 -16.97 -29.38
CA GLN A 125 -62.97 -17.79 -30.58
C GLN A 125 -63.27 -17.00 -31.87
N ALA A 126 -62.21 -16.75 -32.66
CA ALA A 126 -62.28 -16.03 -33.94
C ALA A 126 -63.21 -16.60 -35.03
N GLN A 127 -63.57 -17.89 -34.99
CA GLN A 127 -64.50 -18.49 -35.96
C GLN A 127 -65.25 -19.71 -35.43
N TYR A 128 -66.48 -19.89 -35.90
CA TYR A 128 -67.36 -21.02 -35.59
C TYR A 128 -67.75 -21.78 -36.86
N THR A 129 -67.63 -23.10 -36.84
CA THR A 129 -68.03 -23.96 -37.96
C THR A 129 -69.43 -24.51 -37.73
N LEU A 130 -70.36 -24.14 -38.61
CA LEU A 130 -71.77 -24.47 -38.53
C LEU A 130 -72.23 -25.24 -39.76
N THR A 131 -73.16 -26.15 -39.57
CA THR A 131 -73.85 -26.89 -40.63
C THR A 131 -75.33 -26.60 -40.55
N ALA A 132 -75.93 -26.21 -41.68
CA ALA A 132 -77.37 -26.06 -41.79
C ALA A 132 -77.98 -27.10 -42.72
N GLN A 133 -79.22 -27.48 -42.42
CA GLN A 133 -80.02 -28.40 -43.22
C GLN A 133 -81.46 -27.93 -43.31
N ALA A 134 -82.00 -27.92 -44.54
CA ALA A 134 -83.42 -27.74 -44.79
C ALA A 134 -84.10 -29.11 -44.79
N VAL A 135 -85.13 -29.28 -43.96
CA VAL A 135 -85.93 -30.52 -43.86
C VAL A 135 -87.41 -30.23 -44.05
N ASP A 136 -88.16 -31.24 -44.45
CA ASP A 136 -89.62 -31.20 -44.52
C ASP A 136 -90.21 -31.17 -43.09
N ARG A 137 -91.06 -30.18 -42.78
CA ARG A 137 -91.58 -29.94 -41.42
C ARG A 137 -92.46 -31.08 -40.90
N ALA A 138 -93.12 -31.85 -41.78
CA ALA A 138 -94.02 -32.94 -41.39
C ALA A 138 -93.30 -34.28 -41.21
N THR A 139 -92.25 -34.54 -41.97
CA THR A 139 -91.55 -35.84 -42.05
C THR A 139 -90.11 -35.81 -41.56
N ASN A 140 -89.55 -34.63 -41.29
CA ASN A 140 -88.13 -34.37 -40.97
C ASN A 140 -87.13 -35.00 -41.97
N LYS A 141 -87.56 -35.23 -43.22
CA LYS A 141 -86.67 -35.71 -44.29
C LYS A 141 -85.88 -34.53 -44.87
N PRO A 142 -84.57 -34.69 -45.15
CA PRO A 142 -83.79 -33.68 -45.84
C PRO A 142 -84.41 -33.31 -47.19
N LEU A 143 -84.67 -32.01 -47.38
CA LEU A 143 -85.04 -31.42 -48.67
C LEU A 143 -83.79 -31.04 -49.47
N GLU A 144 -82.74 -30.64 -48.77
CA GLU A 144 -81.42 -30.29 -49.31
C GLU A 144 -80.32 -31.09 -48.60
N PRO A 145 -79.14 -31.29 -49.23
CA PRO A 145 -77.97 -31.78 -48.52
C PRO A 145 -77.55 -30.80 -47.41
N PRO A 146 -76.93 -31.27 -46.32
CA PRO A 146 -76.37 -30.38 -45.31
C PRO A 146 -75.28 -29.49 -45.92
N SER A 147 -75.30 -28.20 -45.58
CA SER A 147 -74.34 -27.20 -46.05
C SER A 147 -73.55 -26.64 -44.88
N GLU A 148 -72.23 -26.80 -44.93
CA GLU A 148 -71.30 -26.22 -43.98
C GLU A 148 -70.98 -24.75 -44.34
N PHE A 149 -70.89 -23.90 -43.33
CA PHE A 149 -70.47 -22.51 -43.44
C PHE A 149 -69.78 -22.08 -42.14
N ILE A 150 -68.95 -21.05 -42.23
CA ILE A 150 -68.19 -20.51 -41.11
C ILE A 150 -68.83 -19.18 -40.70
N VAL A 151 -69.02 -18.94 -39.42
CA VAL A 151 -69.25 -17.60 -38.88
C VAL A 151 -67.91 -17.08 -38.42
N LYS A 152 -67.41 -16.03 -39.07
CA LYS A 152 -66.20 -15.31 -38.64
C LYS A 152 -66.57 -14.16 -37.74
N VAL A 153 -65.87 -14.06 -36.63
CA VAL A 153 -65.93 -12.88 -35.77
C VAL A 153 -65.06 -11.79 -36.40
N GLN A 154 -65.57 -10.57 -36.48
CA GLN A 154 -64.85 -9.39 -36.97
C GLN A 154 -64.29 -8.62 -35.78
N ASP A 155 -62.99 -8.38 -35.89
CA ASP A 155 -62.14 -7.68 -34.94
C ASP A 155 -62.58 -6.24 -34.66
N ILE A 156 -62.62 -5.88 -33.37
CA ILE A 156 -62.63 -4.51 -32.85
C ILE A 156 -61.28 -4.28 -32.15
N ASN A 157 -60.78 -3.05 -32.17
CA ASN A 157 -59.56 -2.70 -31.46
C ASN A 157 -59.84 -2.43 -29.96
N ASP A 158 -60.08 -3.47 -29.16
CA ASP A 158 -60.45 -3.37 -27.75
C ASP A 158 -59.31 -3.79 -26.77
N ASN A 159 -58.31 -4.54 -27.22
CA ASN A 159 -57.14 -4.87 -26.39
C ASN A 159 -56.00 -3.86 -26.60
N PRO A 160 -55.44 -3.27 -25.52
CA PRO A 160 -54.29 -2.39 -25.64
C PRO A 160 -52.97 -3.20 -25.81
N PRO A 161 -51.95 -2.63 -26.47
CA PRO A 161 -50.62 -3.25 -26.55
C PRO A 161 -50.00 -3.53 -25.17
N GLU A 162 -49.53 -4.75 -24.93
CA GLU A 162 -48.84 -5.14 -23.70
C GLU A 162 -47.36 -5.47 -23.96
N PHE A 163 -46.46 -4.98 -23.10
CA PHE A 163 -45.04 -5.32 -23.19
C PHE A 163 -44.75 -6.68 -22.53
N LEU A 164 -44.04 -7.55 -23.26
CA LEU A 164 -43.77 -8.93 -22.82
C LEU A 164 -42.97 -9.03 -21.51
N HIS A 165 -42.16 -8.01 -21.21
CA HIS A 165 -41.32 -7.93 -20.02
C HIS A 165 -41.37 -6.53 -19.41
N GLY A 166 -41.04 -6.41 -18.13
CA GLY A 166 -40.88 -5.13 -17.44
C GLY A 166 -40.54 -5.32 -15.96
N PRO A 167 -39.74 -4.44 -15.35
CA PRO A 167 -38.99 -3.34 -15.95
C PRO A 167 -37.79 -3.81 -16.80
N TYR A 168 -37.39 -3.02 -17.80
CA TYR A 168 -36.22 -3.31 -18.65
C TYR A 168 -34.96 -2.60 -18.13
N TYR A 169 -33.82 -3.29 -18.22
CA TYR A 169 -32.50 -2.73 -17.90
C TYR A 169 -31.55 -2.91 -19.08
N ALA A 170 -30.85 -1.84 -19.47
CA ALA A 170 -29.88 -1.88 -20.55
C ALA A 170 -28.59 -1.16 -20.17
N ARG A 171 -27.48 -1.56 -20.81
CA ARG A 171 -26.16 -0.98 -20.59
C ARG A 171 -25.55 -0.63 -21.95
N VAL A 172 -24.98 0.56 -22.06
CA VAL A 172 -24.32 1.03 -23.29
C VAL A 172 -23.04 1.77 -22.91
N PRO A 173 -21.90 1.57 -23.60
CA PRO A 173 -20.71 2.37 -23.36
C PRO A 173 -20.99 3.86 -23.56
N GLU A 174 -20.42 4.68 -22.70
CA GLU A 174 -20.36 6.11 -22.96
C GLU A 174 -19.55 6.41 -24.22
N MET A 175 -19.69 7.64 -24.73
CA MET A 175 -19.12 8.08 -26.00
C MET A 175 -19.47 7.19 -27.21
N SER A 176 -20.48 6.32 -27.08
CA SER A 176 -20.97 5.50 -28.18
C SER A 176 -21.45 6.35 -29.34
N ASN A 177 -21.04 5.99 -30.56
CA ASN A 177 -21.47 6.64 -31.79
C ASN A 177 -23.01 6.69 -31.88
N VAL A 178 -23.55 7.77 -32.43
CA VAL A 178 -24.99 7.90 -32.71
C VAL A 178 -25.46 6.73 -33.60
N GLY A 179 -26.60 6.14 -33.25
CA GLY A 179 -27.18 4.96 -33.92
C GLY A 179 -26.76 3.61 -33.32
N THR A 180 -25.90 3.60 -32.29
CA THR A 180 -25.49 2.38 -31.56
C THR A 180 -26.72 1.72 -30.93
N SER A 181 -26.92 0.43 -31.20
CA SER A 181 -28.05 -0.35 -30.68
C SER A 181 -27.86 -0.63 -29.20
N VAL A 182 -28.86 -0.29 -28.38
CA VAL A 182 -28.82 -0.43 -26.91
C VAL A 182 -29.60 -1.66 -26.45
N MET A 183 -30.86 -1.76 -26.85
CA MET A 183 -31.79 -2.83 -26.46
C MET A 183 -32.94 -2.88 -27.47
N GLN A 184 -33.62 -4.03 -27.61
CA GLN A 184 -34.89 -4.13 -28.30
C GLN A 184 -36.00 -4.39 -27.28
N VAL A 185 -37.06 -3.59 -27.30
CA VAL A 185 -38.29 -3.86 -26.54
C VAL A 185 -39.36 -4.44 -27.47
N THR A 186 -40.20 -5.32 -26.94
CA THR A 186 -41.23 -6.01 -27.70
C THR A 186 -42.54 -5.95 -26.92
N ALA A 187 -43.55 -5.37 -27.55
CA ALA A 187 -44.94 -5.49 -27.15
C ALA A 187 -45.68 -6.44 -28.10
N THR A 188 -46.76 -7.00 -27.59
CA THR A 188 -47.74 -7.82 -28.29
C THR A 188 -49.12 -7.25 -28.08
N ASP A 189 -50.00 -7.55 -29.00
CA ASP A 189 -51.36 -7.06 -29.06
C ASP A 189 -52.23 -8.27 -29.43
N ALA A 190 -53.42 -8.36 -28.85
CA ALA A 190 -54.28 -9.54 -28.99
C ALA A 190 -55.14 -9.47 -30.26
N ASP A 191 -55.34 -8.25 -30.79
CA ASP A 191 -56.24 -7.94 -31.90
C ASP A 191 -55.71 -8.48 -33.26
N ASP A 192 -56.49 -8.40 -34.34
CA ASP A 192 -56.12 -8.94 -35.65
C ASP A 192 -55.19 -7.93 -36.37
N PRO A 193 -53.93 -8.29 -36.68
CA PRO A 193 -53.02 -7.38 -37.36
C PRO A 193 -53.41 -7.11 -38.83
N THR A 194 -54.39 -7.84 -39.37
CA THR A 194 -54.84 -7.76 -40.78
C THR A 194 -56.14 -6.98 -40.95
N TYR A 195 -57.06 -7.02 -39.99
CA TYR A 195 -58.28 -6.22 -39.99
C TYR A 195 -58.01 -4.87 -39.34
N GLY A 196 -58.46 -3.75 -39.93
CA GLY A 196 -58.22 -2.40 -39.41
C GLY A 196 -56.76 -1.91 -39.35
N ASN A 197 -55.78 -2.82 -39.40
CA ASN A 197 -54.46 -2.70 -38.78
C ASN A 197 -54.51 -2.65 -37.24
N SER A 198 -55.50 -3.25 -36.56
CA SER A 198 -55.70 -3.14 -35.10
C SER A 198 -54.40 -3.44 -34.33
N ALA A 199 -53.94 -4.69 -34.28
CA ALA A 199 -52.69 -5.10 -33.64
C ALA A 199 -51.39 -4.64 -34.33
N ARG A 200 -51.42 -3.65 -35.24
CA ARG A 200 -50.21 -3.15 -35.91
C ARG A 200 -49.49 -2.11 -35.06
N LEU A 201 -48.52 -2.57 -34.29
CA LEU A 201 -47.76 -1.72 -33.38
C LEU A 201 -46.79 -0.74 -34.06
N VAL A 202 -46.69 0.46 -33.47
CA VAL A 202 -45.68 1.48 -33.72
C VAL A 202 -45.09 1.95 -32.39
N TYR A 203 -43.76 1.88 -32.27
CA TYR A 203 -43.01 2.27 -31.08
C TYR A 203 -42.62 3.75 -31.11
N SER A 204 -42.70 4.43 -29.96
CA SER A 204 -42.24 5.81 -29.78
C SER A 204 -41.66 6.04 -28.37
N ILE A 205 -40.91 7.13 -28.19
CA ILE A 205 -40.35 7.53 -26.89
C ILE A 205 -41.18 8.69 -26.32
N LEU A 206 -41.71 8.51 -25.10
CA LEU A 206 -42.37 9.57 -24.33
C LEU A 206 -41.37 10.37 -23.48
N GLN A 207 -40.37 9.68 -22.92
CA GLN A 207 -39.33 10.27 -22.08
C GLN A 207 -37.98 9.63 -22.42
N GLY A 208 -36.91 10.44 -22.54
CA GLY A 208 -35.57 9.97 -22.93
C GLY A 208 -34.97 10.69 -24.15
N GLN A 209 -35.76 11.52 -24.84
CA GLN A 209 -35.24 12.49 -25.81
C GLN A 209 -34.41 13.57 -25.08
N PRO A 210 -33.34 14.12 -25.69
CA PRO A 210 -32.78 13.81 -27.01
C PRO A 210 -31.74 12.68 -26.99
N TYR A 211 -31.53 12.00 -25.86
CA TYR A 211 -30.44 11.05 -25.66
C TYR A 211 -30.58 9.75 -26.46
N PHE A 212 -31.81 9.23 -26.57
CA PHE A 212 -32.12 7.97 -27.25
C PHE A 212 -33.17 8.15 -28.35
N SER A 213 -33.17 7.25 -29.32
CA SER A 213 -34.19 7.11 -30.36
C SER A 213 -34.71 5.67 -30.35
N VAL A 214 -35.95 5.45 -30.82
CA VAL A 214 -36.50 4.10 -31.00
C VAL A 214 -36.91 3.92 -32.46
N GLU A 215 -36.57 2.78 -33.03
CA GLU A 215 -36.96 2.43 -34.39
C GLU A 215 -38.45 2.01 -34.42
N PRO A 216 -39.34 2.77 -35.10
CA PRO A 216 -40.78 2.65 -34.86
C PRO A 216 -41.43 1.31 -35.22
N GLN A 217 -40.78 0.48 -36.04
CA GLN A 217 -41.31 -0.82 -36.47
C GLN A 217 -40.70 -2.01 -35.71
N THR A 218 -39.53 -1.84 -35.09
CA THR A 218 -38.76 -2.94 -34.50
C THR A 218 -38.66 -2.85 -32.98
N GLY A 219 -38.90 -1.67 -32.39
CA GLY A 219 -38.68 -1.44 -30.95
C GLY A 219 -37.22 -1.38 -30.55
N ILE A 220 -36.29 -1.28 -31.52
CA ILE A 220 -34.85 -1.15 -31.24
C ILE A 220 -34.53 0.27 -30.77
N ILE A 221 -34.08 0.39 -29.53
CA ILE A 221 -33.59 1.62 -28.92
C ILE A 221 -32.13 1.84 -29.33
N ARG A 222 -31.80 3.05 -29.78
CA ARG A 222 -30.46 3.48 -30.23
C ARG A 222 -30.03 4.77 -29.57
N THR A 223 -28.73 4.98 -29.41
CA THR A 223 -28.18 6.29 -29.03
C THR A 223 -28.53 7.34 -30.09
N ALA A 224 -28.96 8.52 -29.66
CA ALA A 224 -29.33 9.64 -30.54
C ALA A 224 -28.44 10.88 -30.32
N LEU A 225 -27.95 11.09 -29.10
CA LEU A 225 -26.99 12.15 -28.77
C LEU A 225 -25.55 11.61 -28.83
N PRO A 226 -24.59 12.30 -29.49
CA PRO A 226 -23.18 11.96 -29.42
C PRO A 226 -22.57 12.36 -28.06
N ASN A 227 -21.42 11.78 -27.73
CA ASN A 227 -20.61 12.17 -26.56
C ASN A 227 -21.42 12.19 -25.24
N MET A 228 -22.30 11.21 -25.06
CA MET A 228 -22.87 10.94 -23.74
C MET A 228 -21.74 10.52 -22.79
N ASP A 229 -21.76 11.05 -21.58
CA ASP A 229 -20.66 11.12 -20.60
C ASP A 229 -21.23 10.66 -19.25
N ARG A 230 -20.58 9.67 -18.63
CA ARG A 230 -21.04 8.99 -17.42
C ARG A 230 -20.73 9.82 -16.17
N GLU A 231 -19.59 10.50 -16.13
CA GLU A 231 -19.13 11.39 -15.06
C GLU A 231 -20.10 12.55 -14.87
N ALA A 232 -20.70 13.02 -15.96
CA ALA A 232 -21.78 13.99 -15.97
C ALA A 232 -23.14 13.36 -15.64
N ARG A 233 -23.50 12.22 -16.26
CA ARG A 233 -24.75 11.51 -15.97
C ARG A 233 -24.72 10.02 -16.34
N GLN A 234 -24.66 9.16 -15.32
CA GLN A 234 -24.63 7.70 -15.49
C GLN A 234 -25.98 7.05 -15.87
N GLU A 235 -27.12 7.52 -15.36
CA GLU A 235 -28.43 6.85 -15.52
C GLU A 235 -29.50 7.68 -16.26
N TYR A 236 -30.22 6.99 -17.15
CA TYR A 236 -31.29 7.54 -17.97
C TYR A 236 -32.53 6.63 -17.92
N ASP A 237 -33.61 7.15 -17.38
CA ASP A 237 -34.91 6.47 -17.37
C ASP A 237 -35.69 6.88 -18.63
N VAL A 238 -35.95 5.88 -19.49
CA VAL A 238 -36.57 6.04 -20.81
C VAL A 238 -37.93 5.36 -20.82
N VAL A 239 -38.98 6.09 -21.18
CA VAL A 239 -40.34 5.54 -21.29
C VAL A 239 -40.67 5.30 -22.76
N ILE A 240 -40.88 4.04 -23.12
CA ILE A 240 -41.30 3.62 -24.46
C ILE A 240 -42.81 3.41 -24.47
N GLN A 241 -43.47 3.92 -25.50
CA GLN A 241 -44.86 3.64 -25.81
C GLN A 241 -44.93 2.71 -27.03
N ALA A 242 -45.73 1.65 -26.95
CA ALA A 242 -46.21 0.90 -28.10
C ALA A 242 -47.65 1.35 -28.38
N LYS A 243 -47.92 1.76 -29.61
CA LYS A 243 -49.26 2.20 -30.04
C LYS A 243 -49.78 1.33 -31.17
N ASP A 244 -50.99 0.83 -31.04
CA ASP A 244 -51.70 0.02 -32.03
C ASP A 244 -52.16 0.85 -33.26
N MET A 245 -53.02 0.29 -34.11
CA MET A 245 -53.61 0.97 -35.29
C MET A 245 -52.58 1.66 -36.21
N GLY A 246 -51.34 1.15 -36.29
CA GLY A 246 -50.25 1.79 -37.01
C GLY A 246 -49.82 3.15 -36.45
N GLY A 247 -50.05 3.41 -35.16
CA GLY A 247 -49.77 4.67 -34.47
C GLY A 247 -50.82 5.78 -34.72
N HIS A 248 -51.99 5.46 -35.26
CA HIS A 248 -53.03 6.45 -35.54
C HIS A 248 -53.66 7.05 -34.27
N MET A 249 -54.33 8.22 -34.39
CA MET A 249 -54.84 8.95 -33.22
C MET A 249 -55.90 8.18 -32.41
N GLY A 250 -56.72 7.34 -33.06
CA GLY A 250 -57.76 6.54 -32.40
C GLY A 250 -57.26 5.28 -31.68
N GLY A 251 -55.98 4.94 -31.84
CA GLY A 251 -55.41 3.72 -31.27
C GLY A 251 -55.15 3.76 -29.76
N LEU A 252 -55.17 2.60 -29.10
CA LEU A 252 -54.77 2.37 -27.72
C LEU A 252 -53.25 2.28 -27.61
N SER A 253 -52.72 2.32 -26.39
CA SER A 253 -51.28 2.28 -26.17
C SER A 253 -50.87 1.70 -24.83
N GLY A 254 -49.87 0.81 -24.85
CA GLY A 254 -49.11 0.41 -23.66
C GLY A 254 -47.84 1.24 -23.50
N THR A 255 -47.33 1.29 -22.27
CA THR A 255 -46.05 1.95 -21.94
C THR A 255 -45.19 1.08 -21.04
N THR A 256 -43.88 1.13 -21.22
CA THR A 256 -42.90 0.44 -20.35
C THR A 256 -41.71 1.35 -20.04
N GLU A 257 -41.07 1.11 -18.90
CA GLU A 257 -39.88 1.83 -18.45
C GLU A 257 -38.61 1.02 -18.73
N VAL A 258 -37.62 1.69 -19.29
CA VAL A 258 -36.30 1.16 -19.63
C VAL A 258 -35.23 2.01 -18.92
N LYS A 259 -34.59 1.46 -17.89
CA LYS A 259 -33.45 2.09 -17.24
C LYS A 259 -32.18 1.78 -18.02
N ILE A 260 -31.56 2.81 -18.58
CA ILE A 260 -30.32 2.71 -19.35
C ILE A 260 -29.17 3.29 -18.52
N THR A 261 -28.16 2.46 -18.25
CA THR A 261 -26.95 2.85 -17.51
C THR A 261 -25.77 2.95 -18.47
N LEU A 262 -25.08 4.09 -18.47
CA LEU A 262 -23.81 4.21 -19.19
C LEU A 262 -22.73 3.34 -18.53
N THR A 263 -21.97 2.62 -19.35
CA THR A 263 -20.80 1.87 -18.87
C THR A 263 -19.52 2.64 -19.14
N ASP A 264 -18.73 2.71 -18.09
CA ASP A 264 -17.46 3.40 -17.97
C ASP A 264 -16.46 3.04 -19.09
N VAL A 265 -15.77 4.06 -19.60
CA VAL A 265 -14.67 3.99 -20.56
C VAL A 265 -13.51 4.81 -19.99
N ASN A 266 -12.26 4.37 -20.17
CA ASN A 266 -11.11 5.20 -19.78
C ASN A 266 -10.92 6.37 -20.77
N ASP A 267 -11.59 7.49 -20.52
CA ASP A 267 -11.41 8.75 -21.23
C ASP A 267 -10.73 9.83 -20.38
N ASN A 268 -10.72 9.71 -19.05
CA ASN A 268 -10.08 10.68 -18.16
C ASN A 268 -8.71 10.23 -17.66
N PRO A 269 -7.62 10.96 -17.96
CA PRO A 269 -6.33 10.68 -17.34
C PRO A 269 -6.33 11.11 -15.86
N PRO A 270 -5.55 10.44 -15.00
CA PRO A 270 -5.39 10.80 -13.60
C PRO A 270 -4.71 12.16 -13.51
N LYS A 271 -5.24 13.08 -12.70
CA LYS A 271 -4.74 14.45 -12.57
C LYS A 271 -4.30 14.75 -11.15
N PHE A 272 -3.11 15.30 -10.98
CA PHE A 272 -2.66 15.81 -9.69
C PHE A 272 -3.34 17.14 -9.36
N PRO A 273 -3.97 17.29 -8.16
CA PRO A 273 -4.49 18.58 -7.70
C PRO A 273 -3.43 19.68 -7.58
N GLN A 274 -2.15 19.31 -7.47
CA GLN A 274 -1.02 20.23 -7.36
C GLN A 274 0.12 19.79 -8.29
N SER A 275 0.73 20.73 -9.01
CA SER A 275 1.91 20.45 -9.85
C SER A 275 3.20 20.31 -9.04
N VAL A 276 3.22 20.80 -7.80
CA VAL A 276 4.34 20.69 -6.86
C VAL A 276 3.82 20.32 -5.48
N TYR A 277 4.33 19.21 -4.93
CA TYR A 277 4.15 18.81 -3.53
C TYR A 277 5.41 19.13 -2.74
N SER A 278 5.25 19.61 -1.51
CA SER A 278 6.36 19.80 -0.57
C SER A 278 6.09 18.94 0.66
N MET A 279 7.06 18.14 1.05
CA MET A 279 7.05 17.28 2.24
C MET A 279 8.41 17.35 2.91
N SER A 280 8.49 16.96 4.17
CA SER A 280 9.73 16.87 4.91
C SER A 280 10.00 15.48 5.47
N VAL A 281 11.27 15.20 5.71
CA VAL A 281 11.77 13.96 6.29
C VAL A 281 12.87 14.31 7.28
N SER A 282 12.71 13.93 8.55
CA SER A 282 13.79 13.99 9.54
C SER A 282 14.86 12.95 9.20
N GLU A 283 16.13 13.24 9.44
CA GLU A 283 17.23 12.32 9.07
C GLU A 283 17.41 11.14 10.02
N ASP A 284 16.98 11.28 11.28
CA ASP A 284 16.87 10.18 12.25
C ASP A 284 15.86 9.09 11.82
N LYS A 285 15.08 9.34 10.76
CA LYS A 285 14.01 8.46 10.30
C LYS A 285 14.53 7.15 9.70
N VAL A 286 13.94 6.05 10.14
CA VAL A 286 14.38 4.70 9.76
C VAL A 286 13.93 4.36 8.33
N SER A 287 14.79 3.63 7.61
CA SER A 287 14.47 3.09 6.28
C SER A 287 13.29 2.10 6.36
N GLY A 288 12.31 2.29 5.48
CA GLY A 288 11.03 1.59 5.42
C GLY A 288 9.83 2.49 5.81
N GLU A 289 10.08 3.60 6.51
CA GLU A 289 9.01 4.48 6.98
C GLU A 289 8.43 5.40 5.89
N GLU A 290 7.18 5.81 6.09
CA GLU A 290 6.44 6.71 5.22
C GLU A 290 6.90 8.17 5.39
N VAL A 291 7.31 8.80 4.29
CA VAL A 291 7.68 10.22 4.20
C VAL A 291 6.46 11.09 3.90
N GLY A 292 5.54 10.61 3.07
CA GLY A 292 4.30 11.31 2.77
C GLY A 292 3.48 10.64 1.67
N ARG A 293 2.29 11.18 1.43
CA ARG A 293 1.33 10.69 0.44
C ARG A 293 1.03 11.73 -0.61
N LEU A 294 0.75 11.25 -1.82
CA LEU A 294 0.25 12.05 -2.94
C LEU A 294 -0.88 11.30 -3.64
N LYS A 295 -1.84 12.03 -4.17
CA LYS A 295 -3.03 11.46 -4.81
C LYS A 295 -3.30 12.19 -6.13
N ALA A 296 -3.22 11.46 -7.23
CA ALA A 296 -3.87 11.90 -8.45
C ALA A 296 -5.35 11.52 -8.37
N LYS A 297 -6.23 12.41 -8.80
CA LYS A 297 -7.66 12.15 -8.90
C LYS A 297 -7.97 11.67 -10.31
N ASP A 298 -8.65 10.54 -10.36
CA ASP A 298 -9.21 9.95 -11.56
C ASP A 298 -10.72 9.79 -11.34
N PRO A 299 -11.59 10.28 -12.24
CA PRO A 299 -13.04 10.19 -12.08
C PRO A 299 -13.63 8.86 -12.56
N ASP A 300 -12.87 8.04 -13.30
CA ASP A 300 -13.36 6.83 -13.96
C ASP A 300 -13.60 5.68 -12.95
N LEU A 301 -14.38 4.69 -13.35
CA LEU A 301 -14.88 3.63 -12.49
C LEU A 301 -14.03 2.35 -12.56
N GLY A 302 -13.94 1.63 -11.44
CA GLY A 302 -13.34 0.29 -11.42
C GLY A 302 -11.86 0.32 -11.80
N GLU A 303 -11.48 -0.47 -12.81
CA GLU A 303 -10.10 -0.61 -13.30
C GLU A 303 -9.62 0.57 -14.16
N ASN A 304 -10.53 1.35 -14.75
CA ASN A 304 -10.16 2.52 -15.55
C ASN A 304 -9.58 3.61 -14.63
N GLY A 305 -10.28 3.91 -13.54
CA GLY A 305 -9.81 4.81 -12.47
C GLY A 305 -8.77 4.23 -11.49
N LEU A 306 -8.07 3.13 -11.85
CA LEU A 306 -6.93 2.64 -11.07
C LEU A 306 -5.63 3.33 -11.49
N VAL A 307 -5.15 4.18 -10.58
CA VAL A 307 -3.90 4.93 -10.75
C VAL A 307 -2.71 4.14 -10.22
N SER A 308 -1.68 4.04 -11.05
CA SER A 308 -0.34 3.57 -10.66
C SER A 308 0.63 4.75 -10.57
N TYR A 309 1.49 4.76 -9.55
CA TYR A 309 2.47 5.83 -9.33
C TYR A 309 3.91 5.33 -9.51
N ARG A 310 4.77 6.15 -10.13
CA ARG A 310 6.21 5.85 -10.27
C ARG A 310 7.06 7.12 -10.32
N PHE A 311 8.29 7.05 -9.84
CA PHE A 311 9.30 8.08 -10.12
C PHE A 311 9.83 7.92 -11.54
N ILE A 312 9.89 9.02 -12.30
CA ILE A 312 10.38 9.05 -13.68
C ILE A 312 11.72 9.79 -13.85
N GLU A 313 11.97 10.80 -13.03
CA GLU A 313 13.24 11.53 -12.96
C GLU A 313 13.41 12.13 -11.55
N GLY A 314 14.65 12.47 -11.18
CA GLY A 314 14.96 13.11 -9.91
C GLY A 314 16.23 12.61 -9.26
N ASP A 315 16.72 13.37 -8.29
CA ASP A 315 17.99 13.11 -7.61
C ASP A 315 17.85 12.21 -6.37
N GLY A 316 16.63 11.98 -5.89
CA GLY A 316 16.31 11.09 -4.78
C GLY A 316 15.91 9.67 -5.17
N MET A 317 15.92 9.28 -6.45
CA MET A 317 15.34 8.02 -6.95
C MET A 317 15.99 6.72 -6.37
N THR A 318 17.15 6.83 -5.72
CA THR A 318 17.80 5.69 -5.02
C THR A 318 17.64 5.74 -3.50
N VAL A 319 17.09 6.85 -2.98
CA VAL A 319 16.90 7.17 -1.56
C VAL A 319 15.44 6.98 -1.15
N PHE A 320 14.51 7.29 -2.05
CA PHE A 320 13.06 7.13 -1.84
C PHE A 320 12.49 6.06 -2.77
N GLU A 321 11.44 5.41 -2.32
CA GLU A 321 10.58 4.54 -3.13
C GLU A 321 9.13 5.00 -3.07
N ILE A 322 8.32 4.65 -4.06
CA ILE A 322 6.89 4.97 -4.11
C ILE A 322 6.09 3.69 -4.36
N THR A 323 5.10 3.46 -3.50
CA THR A 323 4.19 2.32 -3.56
C THR A 323 2.76 2.82 -3.65
N THR A 324 1.90 2.14 -4.40
CA THR A 324 0.47 2.47 -4.44
C THR A 324 -0.24 1.73 -3.32
N ASP A 325 -0.88 2.47 -2.41
CA ASP A 325 -1.75 1.93 -1.36
C ASP A 325 -3.04 1.40 -1.99
N THR A 326 -3.38 0.13 -1.73
CA THR A 326 -4.52 -0.57 -2.33
C THR A 326 -5.87 -0.02 -1.87
N ASP A 327 -5.92 0.50 -0.64
CA ASP A 327 -7.16 0.84 0.04
C ASP A 327 -7.48 2.32 -0.20
N THR A 328 -6.47 3.18 -0.08
CA THR A 328 -6.63 4.63 -0.29
C THR A 328 -6.42 5.07 -1.74
N ARG A 329 -5.77 4.25 -2.58
CA ARG A 329 -5.32 4.57 -3.96
C ARG A 329 -4.32 5.73 -4.04
N GLU A 330 -3.52 5.89 -2.99
CA GLU A 330 -2.54 6.96 -2.85
C GLU A 330 -1.13 6.47 -3.15
N GLY A 331 -0.31 7.33 -3.75
CA GLY A 331 1.13 7.11 -3.88
C GLY A 331 1.79 7.40 -2.54
N VAL A 332 2.15 6.36 -1.81
CA VAL A 332 2.87 6.44 -0.54
C VAL A 332 4.37 6.45 -0.84
N ILE A 333 5.03 7.56 -0.51
CA ILE A 333 6.48 7.70 -0.62
C ILE A 333 7.11 7.20 0.69
N LYS A 334 8.09 6.31 0.58
CA LYS A 334 8.84 5.75 1.70
C LYS A 334 10.33 6.01 1.58
N LEU A 335 10.99 6.07 2.73
CA LEU A 335 12.44 6.18 2.82
C LEU A 335 13.07 4.79 2.58
N ARG A 336 13.94 4.67 1.57
CA ARG A 336 14.61 3.41 1.21
C ARG A 336 16.07 3.34 1.69
N LYS A 337 16.69 4.49 1.90
CA LYS A 337 18.02 4.66 2.49
C LYS A 337 17.97 5.84 3.47
N PRO A 338 18.81 5.87 4.52
CA PRO A 338 18.95 7.06 5.35
C PRO A 338 19.30 8.28 4.47
N VAL A 339 18.80 9.44 4.90
CA VAL A 339 19.24 10.76 4.43
C VAL A 339 20.20 11.34 5.46
N ASP A 340 20.86 12.42 5.07
CA ASP A 340 21.91 13.12 5.81
C ASP A 340 21.77 14.59 5.39
N PHE A 341 21.46 15.45 6.34
CA PHE A 341 21.12 16.86 6.15
C PHE A 341 22.35 17.68 5.74
N GLU A 342 23.50 17.41 6.35
CA GLU A 342 24.82 18.01 6.10
C GLU A 342 25.26 17.80 4.66
N THR A 343 25.11 16.57 4.18
CA THR A 343 25.38 16.18 2.80
C THR A 343 24.31 16.75 1.87
N LYS A 344 23.01 16.67 2.21
CA LYS A 344 21.94 17.08 1.30
C LYS A 344 20.57 17.39 1.94
N ARG A 345 20.34 18.69 2.15
CA ARG A 345 19.12 19.29 2.71
C ARG A 345 17.82 19.18 1.90
N ALA A 346 17.87 18.79 0.62
CA ALA A 346 16.66 18.69 -0.21
C ALA A 346 16.83 17.78 -1.44
N TYR A 347 15.76 17.07 -1.78
CA TYR A 347 15.64 16.24 -2.98
C TYR A 347 14.47 16.71 -3.84
N THR A 348 14.62 16.62 -5.16
CA THR A 348 13.57 16.90 -6.14
C THR A 348 13.32 15.66 -6.99
N LEU A 349 12.11 15.14 -6.88
CA LEU A 349 11.60 13.97 -7.59
C LEU A 349 10.48 14.39 -8.52
N ARG A 350 10.32 13.69 -9.64
CA ARG A 350 9.13 13.80 -10.48
C ARG A 350 8.39 12.48 -10.49
N VAL A 351 7.14 12.54 -10.06
CA VAL A 351 6.21 11.42 -10.01
C VAL A 351 5.34 11.47 -11.25
N GLU A 352 5.15 10.33 -11.88
CA GLU A 352 4.12 10.09 -12.89
C GLU A 352 3.00 9.26 -12.27
N ALA A 353 1.76 9.69 -12.47
CA ALA A 353 0.55 8.91 -12.26
C ALA A 353 0.05 8.43 -13.63
N SER A 354 -0.34 7.17 -13.75
CA SER A 354 -0.87 6.58 -15.00
C SER A 354 -1.90 5.49 -14.74
N ASN A 355 -2.93 5.39 -15.59
CA ASN A 355 -3.89 4.28 -15.51
C ASN A 355 -3.21 2.94 -15.81
N THR A 356 -3.63 1.88 -15.14
CA THR A 356 -3.11 0.52 -15.41
C THR A 356 -3.68 -0.11 -16.68
N HIS A 357 -4.84 0.37 -17.15
CA HIS A 357 -5.49 -0.09 -18.38
C HIS A 357 -5.75 1.11 -19.29
N VAL A 358 -5.29 1.06 -20.55
CA VAL A 358 -5.51 2.12 -21.55
C VAL A 358 -6.14 1.49 -22.79
N ASP A 359 -7.34 1.92 -23.16
CA ASP A 359 -8.03 1.43 -24.35
C ASP A 359 -7.38 2.03 -25.62
N PRO A 360 -6.92 1.19 -26.58
CA PRO A 360 -6.29 1.65 -27.82
C PRO A 360 -7.07 2.67 -28.64
N ARG A 361 -8.40 2.72 -28.51
CA ARG A 361 -9.27 3.66 -29.24
C ARG A 361 -9.02 5.12 -28.85
N PHE A 362 -8.63 5.37 -27.60
CA PHE A 362 -8.55 6.72 -27.04
C PHE A 362 -7.11 7.22 -26.82
N ILE A 363 -6.09 6.37 -27.04
CA ILE A 363 -4.64 6.73 -27.03
C ILE A 363 -4.34 8.02 -27.83
N ALA A 364 -5.11 8.30 -28.89
CA ALA A 364 -4.95 9.49 -29.73
C ALA A 364 -5.41 10.81 -29.08
N TRP A 365 -6.16 10.77 -27.97
CA TRP A 365 -6.82 11.93 -27.36
C TRP A 365 -5.97 12.60 -26.26
N GLY A 366 -5.00 11.89 -25.70
CA GLY A 366 -4.06 12.50 -24.76
C GLY A 366 -3.12 11.50 -24.08
N PRO A 367 -2.16 12.00 -23.27
CA PRO A 367 -1.42 11.16 -22.36
C PRO A 367 -2.34 10.65 -21.23
N TYR A 368 -2.49 9.33 -21.10
CA TYR A 368 -3.16 8.63 -19.98
C TYR A 368 -2.33 8.66 -18.70
N LYS A 369 -1.79 9.85 -18.40
CA LYS A 369 -0.82 10.09 -17.37
C LYS A 369 -0.61 11.58 -17.12
N ASP A 370 -0.33 11.91 -15.87
CA ASP A 370 0.04 13.26 -15.44
C ASP A 370 1.34 13.19 -14.61
N THR A 371 2.03 14.31 -14.45
CA THR A 371 3.28 14.38 -13.69
C THR A 371 3.31 15.55 -12.72
N ALA A 372 3.65 15.26 -11.46
CA ALA A 372 3.89 16.27 -10.43
C ALA A 372 5.33 16.23 -9.92
N THR A 373 5.84 17.37 -9.48
CA THR A 373 7.14 17.47 -8.82
C THR A 373 6.97 17.30 -7.31
N VAL A 374 7.70 16.38 -6.69
CA VAL A 374 7.77 16.25 -5.23
C VAL A 374 9.11 16.82 -4.77
N LYS A 375 9.04 17.80 -3.86
CA LYS A 375 10.20 18.32 -3.13
C LYS A 375 10.18 17.72 -1.73
N VAL A 376 11.22 16.96 -1.41
CA VAL A 376 11.45 16.43 -0.07
C VAL A 376 12.53 17.28 0.58
N MET A 377 12.15 18.03 1.61
CA MET A 377 13.10 18.75 2.47
C MET A 377 13.63 17.77 3.53
N VAL A 378 14.93 17.72 3.76
CA VAL A 378 15.47 17.04 4.94
C VAL A 378 15.36 18.01 6.11
N GLU A 379 14.94 17.51 7.27
CA GLU A 379 14.92 18.22 8.54
C GLU A 379 16.10 17.72 9.40
N ASP A 380 16.84 18.68 9.94
CA ASP A 380 18.00 18.57 10.83
C ASP A 380 17.58 17.90 12.15
N ALA A 381 18.28 16.84 12.58
CA ALA A 381 18.04 16.14 13.84
C ALA A 381 19.33 16.03 14.68
N ASP A 382 19.19 16.08 16.01
CA ASP A 382 20.27 16.12 17.01
C ASP A 382 21.25 14.93 16.88
N GLU A 383 22.43 15.13 16.27
CA GLU A 383 23.47 14.10 16.12
C GLU A 383 24.58 14.21 17.20
N PRO A 384 25.16 13.08 17.65
CA PRO A 384 26.27 13.12 18.60
C PRO A 384 27.57 13.60 17.92
N PRO A 385 28.41 14.43 18.59
CA PRO A 385 29.58 15.06 17.96
C PRO A 385 30.53 14.10 17.24
N ALA A 386 30.85 14.39 15.98
CA ALA A 386 31.71 13.55 15.15
C ALA A 386 33.21 13.88 15.33
N PHE A 387 34.06 12.86 15.47
CA PHE A 387 35.53 13.04 15.43
C PHE A 387 36.03 13.21 14.00
N MET A 388 37.03 14.07 13.81
CA MET A 388 37.65 14.34 12.51
C MET A 388 38.38 13.12 11.92
N GLU A 389 38.84 12.20 12.78
CA GLU A 389 39.53 10.97 12.40
C GLU A 389 38.87 9.76 13.06
N THR A 390 38.84 8.62 12.36
CA THR A 390 38.25 7.37 12.89
C THR A 390 39.09 6.70 13.98
N SER A 391 40.38 7.02 14.05
CA SER A 391 41.29 6.66 15.15
C SER A 391 42.49 7.58 15.15
N TYR A 392 43.05 7.84 16.34
CA TYR A 392 44.28 8.62 16.49
C TYR A 392 45.44 7.70 16.90
N SER A 393 46.64 7.99 16.40
CA SER A 393 47.88 7.35 16.84
C SER A 393 48.88 8.42 17.25
N PHE A 394 49.39 8.33 18.47
CA PHE A 394 50.38 9.27 19.02
C PHE A 394 51.60 8.51 19.57
N GLU A 395 52.70 9.22 19.76
CA GLU A 395 53.95 8.66 20.31
C GLU A 395 54.44 9.54 21.45
N VAL A 396 54.89 8.95 22.56
CA VAL A 396 55.41 9.65 23.74
C VAL A 396 56.61 8.89 24.30
N GLU A 397 57.65 9.60 24.74
CA GLU A 397 58.82 9.00 25.40
C GLU A 397 58.46 8.56 26.83
N GLU A 398 58.98 7.44 27.32
CA GLU A 398 58.55 6.93 28.63
C GLU A 398 58.98 7.80 29.81
N ASN A 399 60.15 8.43 29.69
CA ASN A 399 60.68 9.42 30.62
C ASN A 399 59.93 10.77 30.59
N ALA A 400 58.85 10.89 29.81
CA ALA A 400 58.07 12.12 29.68
C ALA A 400 57.51 12.55 31.06
N PRO A 401 57.81 13.79 31.52
CA PRO A 401 57.31 14.26 32.81
C PRO A 401 55.78 14.41 32.82
N ASP A 402 55.21 14.45 34.02
CA ASP A 402 53.79 14.77 34.24
C ASP A 402 53.39 16.08 33.53
N GLY A 403 52.24 16.07 32.86
CA GLY A 403 51.72 17.18 32.06
C GLY A 403 52.26 17.29 30.64
N THR A 404 53.11 16.35 30.17
CA THR A 404 53.62 16.35 28.79
C THR A 404 52.49 16.13 27.79
N VAL A 405 52.43 16.97 26.74
CA VAL A 405 51.42 16.87 25.69
C VAL A 405 51.75 15.70 24.74
N VAL A 406 50.86 14.72 24.70
CA VAL A 406 50.96 13.53 23.84
C VAL A 406 50.39 13.79 22.45
N GLY A 407 49.26 14.51 22.39
CA GLY A 407 48.53 14.74 21.15
C GLY A 407 47.26 15.54 21.37
N ARG A 408 46.47 15.70 20.30
CA ARG A 408 45.18 16.40 20.34
C ARG A 408 44.15 15.65 19.50
N VAL A 409 43.02 15.31 20.11
CA VAL A 409 41.83 14.84 19.37
C VAL A 409 40.91 16.02 19.07
N HIS A 410 40.12 15.93 18.01
CA HIS A 410 39.15 16.96 17.67
C HIS A 410 37.86 16.34 17.20
N ALA A 411 36.78 16.65 17.91
CA ALA A 411 35.41 16.43 17.49
C ALA A 411 34.72 17.76 17.23
N LYS A 412 33.72 17.73 16.34
CA LYS A 412 32.84 18.84 16.03
C LYS A 412 31.42 18.28 15.92
N ASP A 413 30.49 18.98 16.55
CA ASP A 413 29.06 18.87 16.27
C ASP A 413 28.81 19.17 14.77
N THR A 414 28.05 18.33 14.09
CA THR A 414 27.78 18.42 12.64
C THR A 414 26.63 19.36 12.30
N ASP A 415 25.67 19.48 13.23
CA ASP A 415 24.33 20.04 13.07
C ASP A 415 24.31 21.55 12.76
N VAL A 416 23.15 22.08 12.37
CA VAL A 416 22.97 23.54 12.17
C VAL A 416 23.23 24.32 13.45
N ALA A 417 22.80 23.77 14.59
CA ALA A 417 23.11 24.30 15.89
C ALA A 417 24.53 23.88 16.29
N ASN A 418 25.56 24.61 15.85
CA ASN A 418 26.95 24.30 16.21
C ASN A 418 27.17 24.47 17.73
N ASN A 419 26.95 23.41 18.51
CA ASN A 419 27.11 23.43 19.95
C ASN A 419 28.56 23.17 20.37
N PRO A 420 28.98 23.66 21.54
CA PRO A 420 30.33 23.42 22.04
C PRO A 420 30.47 22.00 22.60
N VAL A 421 31.58 21.33 22.26
CA VAL A 421 31.85 19.92 22.59
C VAL A 421 32.81 19.80 23.78
N ARG A 422 32.59 18.80 24.65
CA ARG A 422 33.46 18.42 25.77
C ARG A 422 34.08 17.05 25.60
N TYR A 423 35.35 16.93 25.99
CA TYR A 423 36.14 15.69 25.91
C TYR A 423 36.34 15.04 27.28
N MET A 424 36.30 13.71 27.33
CA MET A 424 36.58 12.91 28.52
C MET A 424 37.20 11.57 28.16
N ILE A 425 38.19 11.09 28.91
CA ILE A 425 38.67 9.69 28.83
C ILE A 425 37.80 8.83 29.77
N PRO A 426 37.06 7.82 29.27
CA PRO A 426 36.30 6.92 30.14
C PRO A 426 37.24 6.08 31.01
N ARG A 427 36.96 6.04 32.33
CA ARG A 427 37.83 5.38 33.33
C ARG A 427 38.08 3.88 33.07
N TYR A 428 37.22 3.21 32.31
CA TYR A 428 37.41 1.79 31.99
C TYR A 428 38.47 1.56 30.89
N THR A 429 38.86 2.58 30.12
CA THR A 429 39.97 2.47 29.14
C THR A 429 41.31 2.96 29.66
N ASP A 430 41.33 3.68 30.78
CA ASP A 430 42.55 4.07 31.49
C ASP A 430 42.30 3.98 33.00
N VAL A 431 42.33 2.74 33.50
CA VAL A 431 42.01 2.40 34.90
C VAL A 431 42.99 3.06 35.86
N GLU A 432 44.25 3.16 35.46
CA GLU A 432 45.33 3.74 36.26
C GLU A 432 45.49 5.25 36.07
N GLN A 433 44.84 5.86 35.08
CA GLN A 433 44.92 7.30 34.81
C GLN A 433 46.35 7.74 34.43
N PHE A 434 46.92 7.04 33.44
CA PHE A 434 48.16 7.44 32.80
C PHE A 434 48.00 8.73 31.97
N PHE A 435 46.79 9.02 31.50
CA PHE A 435 46.49 10.19 30.68
C PHE A 435 45.30 11.00 31.18
N SER A 436 45.34 12.31 30.90
CA SER A 436 44.23 13.23 31.01
C SER A 436 43.93 13.89 29.66
N VAL A 437 42.69 14.31 29.45
CA VAL A 437 42.29 15.11 28.27
C VAL A 437 41.71 16.45 28.73
N GLY A 438 42.10 17.53 28.05
CA GLY A 438 41.57 18.86 28.29
C GLY A 438 40.09 18.96 27.85
N LEU A 439 39.25 19.45 28.75
CA LEU A 439 37.79 19.39 28.63
C LEU A 439 37.24 20.07 27.37
N GLU A 440 37.85 21.19 26.93
CA GLU A 440 37.37 22.01 25.81
C GLU A 440 38.31 21.97 24.59
N ASP A 441 39.60 21.69 24.80
CA ASP A 441 40.62 21.73 23.75
C ASP A 441 40.94 20.35 23.15
N GLY A 442 40.58 19.23 23.81
CA GLY A 442 40.88 17.88 23.35
C GLY A 442 42.36 17.49 23.43
N ILE A 443 43.19 18.25 24.16
CA ILE A 443 44.63 17.98 24.30
C ILE A 443 44.85 16.87 25.33
N ILE A 444 45.53 15.80 24.93
CA ILE A 444 45.89 14.66 25.79
C ILE A 444 47.26 14.91 26.42
N LYS A 445 47.37 14.70 27.73
CA LYS A 445 48.59 14.87 28.52
C LYS A 445 48.86 13.65 29.40
N THR A 446 50.14 13.34 29.64
CA THR A 446 50.55 12.38 30.67
C THR A 446 50.15 12.88 32.07
N THR A 447 49.78 11.95 32.95
CA THR A 447 49.47 12.19 34.38
C THR A 447 50.21 11.26 35.34
N ARG A 448 50.92 10.27 34.80
CA ARG A 448 51.79 9.34 35.52
C ARG A 448 53.05 9.07 34.68
N PRO A 449 54.16 8.64 35.31
CA PRO A 449 55.29 8.08 34.56
C PRO A 449 54.81 6.90 33.71
N LEU A 450 55.41 6.75 32.54
CA LEU A 450 55.22 5.63 31.64
C LEU A 450 56.45 4.71 31.76
N ASP A 451 56.28 3.45 31.39
CA ASP A 451 57.29 2.40 31.46
C ASP A 451 57.00 1.45 30.27
N ARG A 452 57.89 1.45 29.28
CA ARG A 452 57.71 0.72 28.03
C ARG A 452 57.94 -0.77 28.21
N GLU A 453 58.86 -1.18 29.08
CA GLU A 453 59.15 -2.58 29.42
C GLU A 453 57.94 -3.25 30.07
N THR A 454 57.16 -2.48 30.84
CA THR A 454 55.87 -2.91 31.40
C THR A 454 54.74 -2.83 30.36
N LEU A 455 54.56 -1.71 29.66
CA LEU A 455 53.45 -1.54 28.70
C LEU A 455 53.82 -0.64 27.50
N PRO A 456 54.25 -1.22 26.35
CA PRO A 456 54.72 -0.43 25.19
C PRO A 456 53.60 0.28 24.41
N TRP A 457 52.33 -0.05 24.66
CA TRP A 457 51.17 0.52 23.95
C TRP A 457 49.99 0.74 24.91
N HIS A 458 49.51 1.98 25.01
CA HIS A 458 48.27 2.31 25.70
C HIS A 458 47.15 2.55 24.69
N ASN A 459 46.08 1.77 24.78
CA ASN A 459 44.91 1.88 23.90
C ASN A 459 43.74 2.47 24.68
N ILE A 460 43.65 3.80 24.70
CA ILE A 460 42.59 4.53 25.41
C ILE A 460 41.44 4.87 24.45
N SER A 461 40.28 5.20 25.01
CA SER A 461 39.21 5.86 24.26
C SER A 461 39.02 7.29 24.75
N VAL A 462 38.64 8.18 23.85
CA VAL A 462 38.17 9.53 24.21
C VAL A 462 36.71 9.64 23.79
N SER A 463 35.86 10.01 24.74
CA SER A 463 34.47 10.37 24.56
C SER A 463 34.35 11.88 24.26
N ALA A 464 33.49 12.23 23.31
CA ALA A 464 33.04 13.58 23.02
C ALA A 464 31.53 13.68 23.33
N THR A 465 31.15 14.73 24.07
CA THR A 465 29.77 15.01 24.49
C THR A 465 29.43 16.47 24.21
N GLU A 466 28.19 16.74 23.85
CA GLU A 466 27.70 18.08 23.53
C GLU A 466 27.27 18.85 24.82
N ILE A 467 27.28 20.18 24.80
CA ILE A 467 26.92 21.02 25.96
C ILE A 467 25.54 21.65 25.77
N GLY A 468 24.49 20.90 26.11
CA GLY A 468 23.15 21.45 26.25
C GLY A 468 22.05 20.55 25.70
N GLY A 469 22.34 19.72 24.69
CA GLY A 469 21.41 18.75 24.14
C GLY A 469 21.34 17.43 24.91
N HIS A 470 20.90 16.39 24.21
CA HIS A 470 20.69 15.08 24.80
C HIS A 470 22.05 14.39 25.11
N HIS A 471 22.09 13.55 26.15
CA HIS A 471 23.35 12.97 26.66
C HIS A 471 23.93 11.85 25.76
N GLN A 472 24.01 12.07 24.44
CA GLN A 472 24.66 11.16 23.50
C GLN A 472 26.18 11.38 23.49
N ASP A 473 26.96 10.30 23.36
CA ASP A 473 28.41 10.34 23.48
C ASP A 473 29.12 9.53 22.38
N THR A 474 29.92 10.21 21.56
CA THR A 474 30.74 9.55 20.52
C THR A 474 32.09 9.17 21.11
N LYS A 475 32.64 8.01 20.76
CA LYS A 475 33.95 7.53 21.26
C LYS A 475 34.92 7.23 20.12
N VAL A 476 36.12 7.80 20.19
CA VAL A 476 37.24 7.48 19.29
C VAL A 476 38.30 6.66 20.02
N ARG A 477 38.98 5.76 19.29
CA ARG A 477 40.15 5.04 19.79
C ARG A 477 41.41 5.87 19.60
N VAL A 478 42.24 5.93 20.64
CA VAL A 478 43.54 6.60 20.63
C VAL A 478 44.59 5.59 21.06
N ASN A 479 45.48 5.24 20.12
CA ASN A 479 46.60 4.34 20.38
C ASN A 479 47.83 5.20 20.67
N ILE A 480 48.43 5.03 21.84
CA ILE A 480 49.62 5.77 22.26
C ILE A 480 50.77 4.78 22.32
N LYS A 481 51.75 4.94 21.42
CA LYS A 481 53.00 4.18 21.44
C LYS A 481 53.95 4.82 22.45
N VAL A 482 54.43 4.03 23.40
CA VAL A 482 55.54 4.45 24.26
C VAL A 482 56.84 4.25 23.50
N LYS A 483 57.69 5.28 23.50
CA LYS A 483 59.03 5.27 22.90
C LYS A 483 60.06 4.97 23.96
N ASP A 484 60.88 4.00 23.59
CA ASP A 484 62.07 3.53 24.28
C ASP A 484 63.07 4.64 24.58
N VAL A 485 63.53 4.67 25.83
CA VAL A 485 64.62 5.48 26.36
C VAL A 485 65.52 4.55 27.14
N ASN A 486 66.83 4.64 26.90
CA ASN A 486 67.81 3.72 27.49
C ASN A 486 67.97 3.97 29.01
N ASP A 487 67.15 3.31 29.83
CA ASP A 487 67.07 3.50 31.29
C ASP A 487 67.29 2.21 32.10
N ASN A 488 67.29 1.04 31.44
CA ASN A 488 67.81 -0.19 32.02
C ASN A 488 69.34 -0.28 31.80
N ALA A 489 69.97 -1.22 32.50
CA ALA A 489 71.39 -1.49 32.37
C ALA A 489 71.60 -2.97 32.03
N PRO A 490 72.57 -3.31 31.16
CA PRO A 490 72.68 -4.65 30.62
C PRO A 490 73.12 -5.65 31.69
N GLU A 491 72.49 -6.82 31.75
CA GLU A 491 72.80 -7.90 32.69
C GLU A 491 73.26 -9.19 31.99
N PHE A 492 73.76 -10.20 32.72
CA PHE A 492 74.21 -11.44 32.10
C PHE A 492 73.02 -12.28 31.60
N ALA A 493 73.12 -12.75 30.35
CA ALA A 493 72.09 -13.56 29.71
C ALA A 493 71.98 -14.99 30.30
N THR A 494 73.07 -15.47 30.90
CA THR A 494 73.21 -16.82 31.47
C THR A 494 73.61 -16.73 32.95
N GLN A 495 73.48 -17.84 33.67
CA GLN A 495 73.74 -17.89 35.11
C GLN A 495 75.15 -17.41 35.47
N ASN A 496 75.26 -16.68 36.58
CA ASN A 496 76.51 -16.11 37.09
C ASN A 496 77.49 -17.16 37.68
N GLU A 497 77.41 -18.45 37.31
CA GLU A 497 78.31 -19.52 37.78
C GLU A 497 78.86 -20.32 36.60
N ILE A 498 80.19 -20.29 36.45
CA ILE A 498 80.92 -21.03 35.42
C ILE A 498 81.96 -21.96 36.05
N LEU A 499 82.31 -23.06 35.35
CA LEU A 499 83.09 -24.16 35.91
C LEU A 499 84.48 -24.29 35.26
N VAL A 500 85.52 -24.43 36.08
CA VAL A 500 86.94 -24.51 35.65
C VAL A 500 87.61 -25.78 36.19
N CYS A 501 88.37 -26.47 35.35
CA CYS A 501 89.16 -27.62 35.78
C CYS A 501 90.42 -27.23 36.56
N GLU A 502 90.79 -27.99 37.60
CA GLU A 502 92.05 -27.79 38.36
C GLU A 502 93.31 -27.81 37.48
N ASN A 503 93.34 -28.69 36.47
CA ASN A 503 94.44 -28.85 35.52
C ASN A 503 94.44 -27.80 34.38
N ALA A 504 93.57 -26.79 34.42
CA ALA A 504 93.47 -25.80 33.35
C ALA A 504 94.81 -25.07 33.09
N SER A 505 95.21 -25.05 31.81
CA SER A 505 96.41 -24.39 31.33
C SER A 505 96.18 -22.89 31.08
N PRO A 506 97.20 -22.03 31.24
CA PRO A 506 97.13 -20.63 30.83
C PRO A 506 96.79 -20.49 29.35
N GLY A 507 95.90 -19.56 29.01
CA GLY A 507 95.40 -19.32 27.66
C GLY A 507 94.20 -20.19 27.27
N LYS A 508 93.73 -21.10 28.12
CA LYS A 508 92.51 -21.87 27.89
C LYS A 508 91.27 -20.96 28.02
N LEU A 509 90.38 -21.02 27.03
CA LEU A 509 89.02 -20.46 27.09
C LEU A 509 88.20 -21.27 28.10
N ILE A 510 87.57 -20.60 29.05
CA ILE A 510 86.65 -21.21 30.01
C ILE A 510 85.25 -21.24 29.38
N GLU A 511 84.71 -20.05 29.14
CA GLU A 511 83.36 -19.83 28.65
C GLU A 511 83.29 -18.48 27.94
N THR A 512 82.24 -18.30 27.13
CA THR A 512 81.92 -17.04 26.47
C THR A 512 80.59 -16.56 27.03
N VAL A 513 80.61 -15.49 27.81
CA VAL A 513 79.42 -14.89 28.41
C VAL A 513 78.79 -13.89 27.43
N SER A 514 77.48 -13.73 27.51
CA SER A 514 76.72 -12.71 26.77
C SER A 514 75.85 -11.92 27.73
N ALA A 515 75.40 -10.74 27.28
CA ALA A 515 74.51 -9.89 28.04
C ALA A 515 73.15 -9.74 27.34
N VAL A 516 72.14 -9.37 28.13
CA VAL A 516 70.80 -8.98 27.71
C VAL A 516 70.48 -7.62 28.34
N ASP A 517 69.64 -6.87 27.65
CA ASP A 517 69.05 -5.64 28.14
C ASP A 517 67.54 -5.70 27.94
N LYS A 518 66.79 -4.89 28.68
CA LYS A 518 65.32 -4.84 28.58
C LYS A 518 64.83 -3.81 27.56
N ASP A 519 65.62 -2.75 27.38
CA ASP A 519 65.38 -1.68 26.42
C ASP A 519 65.26 -2.22 24.98
N GLU A 520 64.62 -1.47 24.09
CA GLU A 520 64.38 -1.85 22.69
C GLU A 520 65.68 -1.87 21.90
N MET A 521 66.27 -3.07 21.78
CA MET A 521 67.51 -3.27 21.05
C MET A 521 67.42 -2.85 19.58
N ALA A 522 67.73 -1.58 19.32
CA ALA A 522 67.92 -1.05 17.97
C ALA A 522 69.02 -1.87 17.28
N HIS A 523 68.90 -2.09 15.96
CA HIS A 523 69.74 -3.03 15.18
C HIS A 523 71.27 -2.73 15.10
N ARG A 524 71.83 -1.90 16.00
CA ARG A 524 73.25 -1.54 16.08
C ARG A 524 73.79 -1.46 17.52
N GLN A 525 73.02 -1.86 18.53
CA GLN A 525 73.51 -1.88 19.90
C GLN A 525 74.43 -3.08 20.14
N TYR A 526 75.54 -2.85 20.86
CA TYR A 526 76.46 -3.92 21.27
C TYR A 526 77.04 -3.62 22.65
N PHE A 527 77.16 -4.65 23.48
CA PHE A 527 77.68 -4.52 24.84
C PHE A 527 79.20 -4.55 24.85
N HIS A 528 79.81 -3.64 25.60
CA HIS A 528 81.25 -3.62 25.86
C HIS A 528 81.53 -4.20 27.25
N PHE A 529 82.38 -5.23 27.30
CA PHE A 529 82.71 -5.93 28.53
C PHE A 529 84.12 -5.58 29.01
N SER A 530 84.27 -5.27 30.30
CA SER A 530 85.57 -5.02 30.92
C SER A 530 85.66 -5.65 32.31
N ILE A 531 86.88 -5.86 32.82
CA ILE A 531 87.05 -6.26 34.23
C ILE A 531 86.87 -5.01 35.08
N ALA A 532 86.00 -5.08 36.10
CA ALA A 532 85.69 -3.92 36.94
C ALA A 532 86.95 -3.31 37.57
N PRO A 533 86.99 -1.99 37.84
CA PRO A 533 88.19 -1.28 38.33
C PRO A 533 88.87 -1.92 39.56
N GLU A 534 88.07 -2.51 40.45
CA GLU A 534 88.50 -3.22 41.65
C GLU A 534 89.27 -4.54 41.39
N ALA A 535 89.08 -5.15 40.22
CA ALA A 535 89.70 -6.42 39.83
C ALA A 535 90.73 -6.29 38.67
N VAL A 536 91.13 -5.07 38.29
CA VAL A 536 92.09 -4.83 37.18
C VAL A 536 93.44 -5.56 37.38
N ASN A 537 93.86 -5.82 38.62
CA ASN A 537 95.07 -6.60 38.94
C ASN A 537 94.81 -8.12 39.06
N ASN A 538 93.73 -8.66 38.49
CA ASN A 538 93.44 -10.09 38.59
C ASN A 538 94.48 -10.95 37.84
N HIS A 539 95.25 -11.74 38.59
CA HIS A 539 96.26 -12.66 38.02
C HIS A 539 95.71 -14.06 37.71
N ASN A 540 94.43 -14.34 38.01
CA ASN A 540 93.80 -15.65 37.81
C ASN A 540 93.12 -15.79 36.44
N PHE A 541 92.45 -14.73 35.98
CA PHE A 541 91.64 -14.70 34.75
C PHE A 541 91.85 -13.41 33.96
N SER A 542 91.66 -13.48 32.64
CA SER A 542 91.59 -12.32 31.74
C SER A 542 90.35 -12.39 30.88
N LEU A 543 89.65 -11.26 30.73
CA LEU A 543 88.51 -11.10 29.84
C LEU A 543 88.95 -10.53 28.49
N LYS A 544 88.32 -11.00 27.41
CA LYS A 544 88.45 -10.45 26.07
C LYS A 544 87.05 -10.20 25.50
N ASP A 545 86.72 -8.94 25.31
CA ASP A 545 85.56 -8.53 24.51
C ASP A 545 85.75 -9.02 23.05
N ASN A 546 84.75 -9.74 22.53
CA ASN A 546 84.74 -10.25 21.16
C ASN A 546 84.15 -9.25 20.15
N ARG A 547 83.53 -8.15 20.61
CA ARG A 547 82.85 -7.11 19.82
C ARG A 547 81.62 -7.59 19.04
N ASP A 548 80.98 -8.63 19.55
CA ASP A 548 79.77 -9.28 19.02
C ASP A 548 78.70 -9.44 20.12
N SER A 549 78.70 -8.55 21.12
CA SER A 549 77.92 -8.64 22.36
C SER A 549 78.24 -9.85 23.24
N THR A 550 79.41 -10.47 23.05
CA THR A 550 79.94 -11.52 23.93
C THR A 550 81.36 -11.23 24.42
N ALA A 551 81.72 -11.82 25.56
CA ALA A 551 83.08 -11.78 26.10
C ALA A 551 83.62 -13.18 26.41
N SER A 552 84.80 -13.47 25.88
CA SER A 552 85.53 -14.71 26.12
C SER A 552 86.40 -14.60 27.36
N ILE A 553 86.30 -15.55 28.29
CA ILE A 553 87.03 -15.53 29.56
C ILE A 553 88.13 -16.59 29.54
N TYR A 554 89.37 -16.18 29.77
CA TYR A 554 90.55 -17.02 29.69
C TYR A 554 91.26 -17.19 31.03
N VAL A 555 91.84 -18.37 31.25
CA VAL A 555 92.74 -18.65 32.39
C VAL A 555 94.09 -17.97 32.18
N THR A 556 94.58 -17.20 33.15
CA THR A 556 95.96 -16.66 33.13
C THR A 556 96.89 -17.37 34.11
N ARG A 557 96.35 -17.94 35.19
CA ARG A 557 97.11 -18.65 36.22
C ARG A 557 97.51 -20.07 35.79
N ARG A 558 98.64 -20.55 36.30
CA ARG A 558 99.12 -21.92 36.09
C ARG A 558 98.47 -22.89 37.08
N GLY A 559 97.31 -23.42 36.70
CA GLY A 559 96.55 -24.41 37.48
C GLY A 559 95.84 -23.85 38.70
N PHE A 560 94.80 -24.56 39.13
CA PHE A 560 94.00 -24.24 40.31
C PHE A 560 94.01 -25.43 41.29
N SER A 561 93.74 -25.18 42.56
CA SER A 561 93.63 -26.23 43.58
C SER A 561 92.47 -25.94 44.52
N ARG A 562 91.44 -26.81 44.48
CA ARG A 562 90.26 -26.73 45.35
C ARG A 562 90.60 -26.76 46.84
N MET A 563 91.74 -27.36 47.21
CA MET A 563 92.23 -27.37 48.59
C MET A 563 92.70 -25.99 49.08
N THR A 564 92.98 -25.05 48.17
CA THR A 564 93.42 -23.69 48.50
C THR A 564 92.33 -22.64 48.31
N GLN A 565 91.57 -22.75 47.22
CA GLN A 565 90.44 -21.90 46.89
C GLN A 565 89.63 -22.59 45.79
N ASP A 566 88.38 -22.92 46.09
CA ASP A 566 87.43 -23.62 45.22
C ASP A 566 86.49 -22.67 44.46
N VAL A 567 86.25 -21.46 44.97
CA VAL A 567 85.43 -20.42 44.31
C VAL A 567 86.21 -19.12 44.14
N TYR A 568 86.14 -18.54 42.94
CA TYR A 568 86.68 -17.23 42.61
C TYR A 568 85.54 -16.30 42.15
N PHE A 569 85.68 -15.00 42.41
CA PHE A 569 84.75 -13.97 41.97
C PHE A 569 85.46 -13.06 40.98
N LEU A 570 84.85 -12.85 39.81
CA LEU A 570 85.34 -11.96 38.75
C LEU A 570 84.26 -10.91 38.48
N PRO A 571 84.35 -9.69 39.06
CA PRO A 571 83.45 -8.60 38.73
C PRO A 571 83.75 -8.11 37.31
N ILE A 572 82.72 -8.13 36.47
CA ILE A 572 82.74 -7.72 35.07
C ILE A 572 81.80 -6.53 34.93
N GLU A 573 82.33 -5.42 34.43
CA GLU A 573 81.54 -4.24 34.08
C GLU A 573 81.04 -4.38 32.64
N ILE A 574 79.72 -4.30 32.47
CA ILE A 574 79.02 -4.39 31.19
C ILE A 574 78.45 -3.00 30.90
N ASN A 575 78.81 -2.40 29.78
CA ASN A 575 78.34 -1.09 29.35
C ASN A 575 77.60 -1.24 28.02
N ASP A 576 76.43 -0.61 27.88
CA ASP A 576 75.70 -0.53 26.62
C ASP A 576 76.36 0.48 25.64
N ASN A 577 75.63 0.85 24.60
CA ASN A 577 75.96 2.02 23.78
C ASN A 577 74.74 2.94 23.56
N GLY A 578 73.87 3.00 24.57
CA GLY A 578 72.72 3.87 24.68
C GLY A 578 73.06 5.34 24.87
N ILE A 579 72.02 6.18 24.92
CA ILE A 579 72.14 7.61 25.18
C ILE A 579 71.02 8.03 26.16
N PRO A 580 71.32 8.30 27.45
CA PRO A 580 72.63 8.14 28.08
C PRO A 580 73.09 6.67 28.14
N PRO A 581 74.39 6.37 28.13
CA PRO A 581 74.85 4.99 28.28
C PRO A 581 74.73 4.54 29.74
N MET A 582 74.24 3.32 29.93
CA MET A 582 74.12 2.67 31.24
C MET A 582 75.16 1.54 31.39
N SER A 583 75.59 1.31 32.63
CA SER A 583 76.51 0.23 32.96
C SER A 583 76.11 -0.51 34.24
N SER A 584 76.37 -1.81 34.24
CA SER A 584 76.20 -2.69 35.39
C SER A 584 77.55 -3.30 35.78
N THR A 585 77.68 -3.77 37.02
CA THR A 585 78.83 -4.58 37.45
C THR A 585 78.32 -5.92 37.97
N ASN A 586 78.50 -6.96 37.17
CA ASN A 586 78.01 -8.29 37.47
C ASN A 586 79.16 -9.21 37.91
N THR A 587 79.02 -9.83 39.08
CA THR A 587 80.05 -10.74 39.62
C THR A 587 79.87 -12.14 39.06
N LEU A 588 80.78 -12.55 38.18
CA LEU A 588 80.85 -13.92 37.70
C LEU A 588 81.54 -14.81 38.73
N THR A 589 80.85 -15.84 39.20
CA THR A 589 81.40 -16.85 40.11
C THR A 589 82.05 -17.96 39.28
N ILE A 590 83.27 -18.33 39.63
CA ILE A 590 84.07 -19.31 38.90
C ILE A 590 84.44 -20.42 39.87
N ARG A 591 83.78 -21.57 39.75
CA ARG A 591 84.00 -22.73 40.62
C ARG A 591 85.02 -23.68 40.00
N VAL A 592 85.99 -24.10 40.81
CA VAL A 592 87.04 -25.04 40.42
C VAL A 592 86.59 -26.48 40.71
N CYS A 593 86.73 -27.36 39.72
CA CYS A 593 86.28 -28.75 39.77
C CYS A 593 87.40 -29.75 39.37
N SER A 594 87.26 -30.99 39.83
CA SER A 594 88.05 -32.13 39.32
C SER A 594 87.68 -32.40 37.87
N CYS A 595 88.65 -32.69 37.01
CA CYS A 595 88.41 -33.12 35.64
C CYS A 595 89.25 -34.35 35.26
N ASP A 596 88.79 -35.10 34.26
CA ASP A 596 89.56 -36.17 33.61
C ASP A 596 90.64 -35.57 32.67
N SER A 597 91.55 -36.41 32.22
CA SER A 597 92.53 -36.21 31.14
C SER A 597 91.99 -35.61 29.82
N LYS A 598 90.66 -35.55 29.64
CA LYS A 598 89.97 -34.90 28.51
C LYS A 598 89.28 -33.58 28.89
N ASP A 599 89.62 -33.01 30.04
CA ASP A 599 89.04 -31.79 30.62
C ASP A 599 87.51 -31.83 30.85
N THR A 600 86.94 -33.03 30.96
CA THR A 600 85.53 -33.23 31.36
C THR A 600 85.41 -33.22 32.88
N ILE A 601 84.48 -32.41 33.40
CA ILE A 601 84.24 -32.24 34.84
C ILE A 601 83.73 -33.54 35.47
N LEU A 602 84.37 -33.96 36.55
CA LEU A 602 84.07 -35.19 37.31
C LEU A 602 83.39 -34.91 38.66
N SER A 603 83.83 -33.89 39.39
CA SER A 603 83.23 -33.49 40.67
C SER A 603 83.63 -32.06 41.07
N CYS A 604 82.65 -31.24 41.43
CA CYS A 604 82.82 -29.87 41.91
C CYS A 604 82.64 -29.72 43.43
N ASN A 605 82.28 -30.80 44.13
CA ASN A 605 82.06 -30.79 45.58
C ASN A 605 83.34 -31.17 46.32
N VAL A 606 83.66 -30.45 47.39
CA VAL A 606 84.70 -30.87 48.34
C VAL A 606 84.10 -31.97 49.21
N GLU A 607 84.48 -33.23 48.95
CA GLU A 607 84.03 -34.37 49.76
C GLU A 607 84.58 -34.24 51.19
N PRO A 608 83.72 -34.10 52.22
CA PRO A 608 84.18 -33.91 53.58
C PRO A 608 84.80 -35.21 54.12
N TYR A 609 85.98 -35.09 54.72
CA TYR A 609 86.73 -36.21 55.29
C TYR A 609 85.96 -36.83 56.47
N ILE A 610 85.32 -37.99 56.27
CA ILE A 610 84.46 -38.61 57.28
C ILE A 610 85.32 -39.31 58.36
N LEU A 611 85.34 -38.74 59.57
CA LEU A 611 85.83 -39.40 60.77
C LEU A 611 84.83 -40.47 61.25
N PRO A 612 85.28 -41.61 61.80
CA PRO A 612 84.40 -42.71 62.17
C PRO A 612 83.67 -42.49 63.51
N ALA A 613 82.45 -43.03 63.57
CA ALA A 613 81.56 -43.20 64.73
C ALA A 613 80.85 -41.95 65.30
N GLY A 614 79.53 -41.87 65.07
CA GLY A 614 78.64 -40.96 65.82
C GLY A 614 77.36 -40.51 65.11
N LEU A 615 76.41 -41.43 64.89
CA LEU A 615 75.12 -41.23 64.19
C LEU A 615 75.21 -40.89 62.69
N SER A 616 74.32 -41.51 61.91
CA SER A 616 74.07 -41.15 60.50
C SER A 616 73.48 -39.73 60.42
N THR A 617 73.83 -38.97 59.38
CA THR A 617 73.20 -37.68 59.06
C THR A 617 71.68 -37.81 58.91
N GLY A 618 71.19 -38.95 58.41
CA GLY A 618 69.76 -39.27 58.37
C GLY A 618 69.12 -39.41 59.75
N ALA A 619 69.87 -39.83 60.78
CA ALA A 619 69.38 -39.88 62.16
C ALA A 619 69.33 -38.47 62.79
N LEU A 620 70.31 -37.61 62.48
CA LEU A 620 70.26 -36.19 62.88
C LEU A 620 69.07 -35.47 62.23
N ILE A 621 68.85 -35.66 60.93
CA ILE A 621 67.70 -35.11 60.20
C ILE A 621 66.39 -35.69 60.76
N ALA A 622 66.31 -36.99 61.06
CA ALA A 622 65.14 -37.59 61.68
C ALA A 622 64.86 -37.04 63.09
N ILE A 623 65.88 -36.79 63.91
CA ILE A 623 65.71 -36.16 65.24
C ILE A 623 65.24 -34.71 65.09
N LEU A 624 65.83 -33.94 64.18
CA LEU A 624 65.42 -32.55 63.90
C LEU A 624 63.99 -32.49 63.35
N ALA A 625 63.64 -33.37 62.41
CA ALA A 625 62.28 -33.51 61.88
C ALA A 625 61.29 -33.92 62.98
N CYS A 626 61.63 -34.88 63.85
CA CYS A 626 60.79 -35.24 65.00
C CYS A 626 60.58 -34.06 65.97
N ILE A 627 61.60 -33.23 66.21
CA ILE A 627 61.49 -32.02 67.06
C ILE A 627 60.60 -30.97 66.39
N VAL A 628 60.77 -30.73 65.09
CA VAL A 628 59.93 -29.78 64.31
C VAL A 628 58.49 -30.27 64.24
N ILE A 629 58.26 -31.56 64.03
CA ILE A 629 56.91 -32.18 64.04
C ILE A 629 56.29 -32.09 65.44
N LEU A 630 57.05 -32.32 66.52
CA LEU A 630 56.57 -32.12 67.89
C LEU A 630 56.20 -30.66 68.17
N LEU A 631 57.02 -29.70 67.74
CA LEU A 631 56.71 -28.27 67.87
C LEU A 631 55.48 -27.89 67.03
N ALA A 632 55.35 -28.40 65.80
CA ALA A 632 54.17 -28.19 64.97
C ALA A 632 52.91 -28.78 65.63
N ILE A 633 52.97 -29.99 66.20
CA ILE A 633 51.86 -30.60 66.95
C ILE A 633 51.51 -29.78 68.20
N VAL A 634 52.50 -29.25 68.93
CA VAL A 634 52.25 -28.37 70.10
C VAL A 634 51.59 -27.06 69.68
N VAL A 635 52.07 -26.41 68.60
CA VAL A 635 51.46 -25.19 68.05
C VAL A 635 50.04 -25.47 67.55
N LEU A 636 49.82 -26.57 66.83
CA LEU A 636 48.50 -27.03 66.39
C LEU A 636 47.57 -27.30 67.58
N PHE A 637 48.06 -27.93 68.66
CA PHE A 637 47.28 -28.20 69.87
C PHE A 637 46.93 -26.91 70.63
N VAL A 638 47.80 -25.90 70.62
CA VAL A 638 47.52 -24.56 71.17
C VAL A 638 46.50 -23.81 70.32
N ALA A 639 46.59 -23.88 68.99
CA ALA A 639 45.62 -23.29 68.07
C ALA A 639 44.23 -23.95 68.20
N LEU A 640 44.18 -25.29 68.21
CA LEU A 640 42.95 -26.07 68.37
C LEU A 640 42.32 -25.89 69.75
N ARG A 641 43.11 -25.67 70.82
CA ARG A 641 42.57 -25.29 72.14
C ARG A 641 41.99 -23.88 72.18
N ARG A 642 42.39 -22.97 71.29
CA ARG A 642 41.78 -21.63 71.17
C ARG A 642 40.44 -21.64 70.41
N GLN A 643 40.16 -22.64 69.59
CA GLN A 643 38.99 -22.66 68.70
C GLN A 643 37.78 -23.50 69.17
N LYS A 644 37.79 -24.07 70.38
CA LYS A 644 36.65 -24.87 70.90
C LYS A 644 35.99 -24.32 72.16
N LYS A 645 35.18 -23.27 71.94
CA LYS A 645 33.87 -23.02 72.57
C LYS A 645 32.98 -22.32 71.51
N GLU A 646 32.48 -23.10 70.53
CA GLU A 646 31.05 -23.45 70.38
C GLU A 646 30.29 -22.48 69.43
N PRO A 647 29.25 -22.92 68.69
CA PRO A 647 29.31 -24.00 67.68
C PRO A 647 28.57 -23.71 66.34
N LEU A 648 28.96 -24.45 65.27
CA LEU A 648 28.18 -25.10 64.18
C LEU A 648 26.86 -24.44 63.65
N ILE A 649 26.49 -24.43 62.36
CA ILE A 649 26.41 -25.52 61.34
C ILE A 649 26.54 -24.91 59.91
N VAL A 650 27.49 -25.30 59.02
CA VAL A 650 27.47 -26.34 57.92
C VAL A 650 26.40 -26.08 56.81
N PHE A 651 26.57 -26.22 55.47
CA PHE A 651 27.46 -26.98 54.54
C PHE A 651 27.87 -26.12 53.32
N GLU A 652 29.09 -26.16 52.75
CA GLU A 652 29.93 -27.22 52.13
C GLU A 652 29.79 -27.26 50.58
N GLU A 653 30.93 -27.23 49.88
CA GLU A 653 31.11 -27.14 48.43
C GLU A 653 31.25 -28.55 47.80
N GLU A 654 31.19 -28.65 46.46
CA GLU A 654 32.23 -29.31 45.61
C GLU A 654 31.77 -29.41 44.12
N ASP A 655 32.53 -28.80 43.20
CA ASP A 655 33.43 -29.48 42.24
C ASP A 655 32.99 -30.89 41.69
N ILE A 656 33.17 -31.32 40.42
CA ILE A 656 34.13 -30.99 39.33
C ILE A 656 33.59 -31.51 37.95
N ARG A 657 34.14 -31.01 36.82
CA ARG A 657 34.34 -31.62 35.46
C ARG A 657 33.37 -31.36 34.28
N GLU A 658 33.97 -30.80 33.23
CA GLU A 658 33.92 -31.18 31.79
C GLU A 658 32.69 -31.95 31.22
N ASN A 659 31.97 -31.34 30.27
CA ASN A 659 32.13 -31.72 28.85
C ASN A 659 31.47 -30.76 27.84
N ILE A 660 31.88 -30.93 26.58
CA ILE A 660 31.43 -30.20 25.38
C ILE A 660 30.09 -30.76 24.87
N ILE A 661 29.21 -29.91 24.32
CA ILE A 661 28.49 -30.05 23.02
C ILE A 661 27.27 -29.10 22.96
N THR A 662 27.09 -28.57 21.75
CA THR A 662 26.23 -27.52 21.20
C THR A 662 24.69 -27.73 21.17
N TYR A 663 24.02 -26.59 20.90
CA TYR A 663 22.80 -26.37 20.09
C TYR A 663 21.40 -26.37 20.74
N ASP A 664 20.75 -25.24 20.47
CA ASP A 664 19.35 -24.97 20.08
C ASP A 664 18.15 -24.98 21.06
N ASP A 665 17.27 -24.04 20.67
CA ASP A 665 15.81 -23.94 20.77
C ASP A 665 15.08 -23.40 22.02
N GLU A 666 14.31 -22.35 21.69
CA GLU A 666 12.93 -22.04 22.06
C GLU A 666 12.50 -21.90 23.54
N GLY A 667 11.80 -20.79 23.83
CA GLY A 667 11.06 -20.59 25.08
C GLY A 667 10.68 -19.13 25.31
N GLY A 668 9.55 -18.69 24.75
CA GLY A 668 8.98 -17.36 24.99
C GLY A 668 8.03 -17.29 26.21
N GLY A 669 7.27 -16.20 26.30
CA GLY A 669 6.34 -15.87 27.40
C GLY A 669 6.95 -14.76 28.27
N GLU A 670 6.58 -13.48 28.13
CA GLU A 670 5.27 -12.82 28.37
C GLU A 670 4.77 -12.89 29.82
N GLU A 671 4.45 -11.69 30.35
CA GLU A 671 3.52 -11.33 31.44
C GLU A 671 3.77 -11.98 32.83
N ASP A 672 3.82 -11.24 33.94
CA ASP A 672 2.63 -10.61 34.53
C ASP A 672 2.91 -9.61 35.68
N THR A 673 1.99 -8.64 35.80
CA THR A 673 1.48 -7.92 37.00
C THR A 673 2.36 -7.41 38.16
N GLU A 674 2.30 -6.08 38.34
CA GLU A 674 1.93 -5.31 39.55
C GLU A 674 2.35 -5.74 40.98
N ALA A 675 3.02 -4.81 41.70
CA ALA A 675 3.00 -4.74 43.17
C ALA A 675 3.14 -3.30 43.74
N PHE A 676 2.23 -2.95 44.65
CA PHE A 676 2.21 -1.80 45.58
C PHE A 676 3.35 -1.89 46.65
N ASP A 677 3.77 -0.91 47.46
CA ASP A 677 3.58 0.55 47.63
C ASP A 677 4.55 1.00 48.77
N ILE A 678 4.54 2.28 49.16
CA ILE A 678 5.07 2.88 50.42
C ILE A 678 6.58 3.18 50.43
N ALA A 679 6.92 4.45 50.12
CA ALA A 679 7.39 5.41 51.14
C ALA A 679 7.79 6.78 50.56
N THR A 680 7.07 7.85 50.91
CA THR A 680 7.67 9.10 51.46
C THR A 680 6.59 10.06 51.99
N LEU A 681 6.75 10.48 53.24
CA LEU A 681 5.98 11.55 53.88
C LEU A 681 6.73 12.87 53.72
N GLN A 682 6.16 13.85 53.01
CA GLN A 682 6.33 15.27 53.35
C GLN A 682 5.37 16.19 52.59
N ASN A 683 4.76 17.11 53.33
CA ASN A 683 4.13 18.36 52.89
C ASN A 683 4.41 19.34 54.05
N PRO A 684 4.70 20.64 53.83
CA PRO A 684 3.70 21.54 53.24
C PRO A 684 4.23 22.64 52.29
N ASP A 685 3.27 23.31 51.64
CA ASP A 685 3.28 24.69 51.12
C ASP A 685 4.24 25.10 49.98
N GLY A 686 3.65 25.55 48.86
CA GLY A 686 4.22 26.66 48.09
C GLY A 686 4.28 26.56 46.56
N ALA A 687 3.18 26.93 45.90
CA ALA A 687 3.12 27.57 44.56
C ALA A 687 3.54 26.81 43.27
N ASN A 688 2.57 26.75 42.34
CA ASN A 688 2.68 26.80 40.86
C ASN A 688 3.03 25.52 40.04
N GLY A 689 2.01 25.00 39.34
CA GLY A 689 2.13 24.15 38.14
C GLY A 689 2.31 22.64 38.43
N PHE A 690 1.73 21.68 37.68
CA PHE A 690 0.90 21.71 36.46
C PHE A 690 -0.16 20.57 36.46
N LEU A 691 -1.08 20.63 35.49
CA LEU A 691 -2.13 19.65 35.08
C LEU A 691 -1.68 18.16 35.06
N PRO A 692 -2.58 17.17 35.29
CA PRO A 692 -3.61 16.74 34.28
C PRO A 692 -4.96 16.28 34.90
N ARG A 693 -6.01 15.86 34.18
CA ARG A 693 -6.21 15.52 32.74
C ARG A 693 -7.67 15.87 32.31
N LYS A 694 -7.98 15.75 31.02
CA LYS A 694 -9.32 15.88 30.39
C LYS A 694 -10.39 15.07 31.16
N ASP A 695 -11.66 15.46 31.24
CA ASP A 695 -12.59 15.73 30.10
C ASP A 695 -13.58 16.90 30.31
N ILE A 696 -14.38 17.16 29.25
CA ILE A 696 -15.47 18.14 29.12
C ILE A 696 -15.01 19.58 28.79
N LYS A 697 -15.43 20.09 27.62
CA LYS A 697 -15.33 21.50 27.21
C LYS A 697 -16.61 22.27 27.56
N PRO A 698 -16.52 23.34 28.35
CA PRO A 698 -17.41 24.49 28.24
C PRO A 698 -16.67 25.72 27.68
N GLU A 699 -17.42 26.67 27.10
CA GLU A 699 -16.92 27.91 26.51
C GLU A 699 -16.29 28.86 27.55
N LEU A 700 -15.33 29.68 27.12
CA LEU A 700 -14.91 30.85 27.89
C LEU A 700 -14.60 32.06 26.99
N GLN A 701 -14.88 33.23 27.54
CA GLN A 701 -14.88 34.53 26.87
C GLN A 701 -13.45 35.10 26.70
N TYR A 702 -13.24 35.87 25.64
CA TYR A 702 -12.01 36.61 25.39
C TYR A 702 -11.95 37.95 26.17
N PRO A 703 -10.79 38.33 26.73
CA PRO A 703 -10.46 39.72 27.02
C PRO A 703 -9.71 40.41 25.86
N MET A 704 -9.89 41.74 25.73
CA MET A 704 -9.03 42.64 24.92
C MET A 704 -7.63 42.78 25.57
N ARG A 705 -6.52 43.26 24.99
CA ARG A 705 -6.14 44.22 23.89
C ARG A 705 -4.58 44.06 23.70
N PRO A 706 -3.77 44.89 22.98
CA PRO A 706 -4.03 45.93 21.97
C PRO A 706 -3.09 45.92 20.71
N GLY A 707 -3.55 46.58 19.63
CA GLY A 707 -2.77 47.55 18.83
C GLY A 707 -1.47 47.19 18.10
N GLY A 708 -1.54 47.06 16.77
CA GLY A 708 -0.41 47.18 15.84
C GLY A 708 -0.87 47.23 14.37
N GLY A 709 -0.28 48.10 13.55
CA GLY A 709 -0.49 48.21 12.10
C GLY A 709 0.61 49.09 11.47
N PRO A 710 0.56 49.45 10.17
CA PRO A 710 -0.42 49.11 9.11
C PRO A 710 0.24 48.54 7.82
N VAL A 711 -0.46 48.63 6.67
CA VAL A 711 -0.03 48.35 5.27
C VAL A 711 -0.08 46.87 4.83
N ALA A 712 -0.57 46.48 3.65
CA ALA A 712 -1.63 47.00 2.75
C ALA A 712 -1.99 45.89 1.72
N ASN A 713 -3.22 45.93 1.17
CA ASN A 713 -3.85 45.02 0.19
C ASN A 713 -4.80 43.96 0.77
N SER A 714 -6.00 44.41 1.16
CA SER A 714 -7.20 43.58 1.24
C SER A 714 -8.20 44.08 0.20
N VAL A 715 -8.61 43.20 -0.73
CA VAL A 715 -9.66 43.49 -1.72
C VAL A 715 -10.99 43.71 -0.98
N ASP A 716 -11.68 44.81 -1.28
CA ASP A 716 -12.98 45.08 -0.68
C ASP A 716 -14.06 44.20 -1.33
N VAL A 717 -14.46 43.16 -0.60
CA VAL A 717 -15.47 42.19 -1.04
C VAL A 717 -16.84 42.85 -1.21
N ASP A 718 -17.12 43.92 -0.47
CA ASP A 718 -18.40 44.64 -0.55
C ASP A 718 -18.52 45.42 -1.87
N ASP A 719 -17.40 45.97 -2.36
CA ASP A 719 -17.34 46.68 -3.66
C ASP A 719 -17.38 45.69 -4.84
N PHE A 720 -16.75 44.52 -4.71
CA PHE A 720 -16.87 43.42 -5.68
C PHE A 720 -18.32 42.92 -5.81
N ILE A 721 -19.02 42.73 -4.68
CA ILE A 721 -20.42 42.30 -4.67
C ILE A 721 -21.32 43.38 -5.29
N LYS A 722 -21.15 44.65 -4.92
CA LYS A 722 -21.92 45.77 -5.50
C LYS A 722 -21.72 45.90 -7.01
N THR A 723 -20.49 45.75 -7.49
CA THR A 723 -20.19 45.78 -8.94
C THR A 723 -20.92 44.65 -9.67
N ARG A 724 -20.87 43.42 -9.13
CA ARG A 724 -21.54 42.26 -9.75
C ARG A 724 -23.06 42.29 -9.71
N ILE A 725 -23.67 42.96 -8.73
CA ILE A 725 -25.12 43.19 -8.69
C ILE A 725 -25.52 44.19 -9.79
N ASN A 726 -24.78 45.30 -9.93
CA ASN A 726 -25.03 46.31 -10.96
C ASN A 726 -24.84 45.77 -12.40
N ASP A 727 -23.85 44.90 -12.60
CA ASP A 727 -23.62 44.22 -13.88
C ASP A 727 -24.74 43.22 -14.22
N ALA A 728 -25.38 42.61 -13.21
CA ALA A 728 -26.50 41.68 -13.41
C ALA A 728 -27.82 42.42 -13.67
N ASP A 729 -28.08 43.52 -12.96
CA ASP A 729 -29.30 44.35 -13.13
C ASP A 729 -29.32 45.12 -14.47
N SER A 730 -28.20 45.16 -15.19
CA SER A 730 -28.05 45.88 -16.46
C SER A 730 -27.92 44.98 -17.71
N ASP A 731 -28.05 43.66 -17.58
CA ASP A 731 -28.03 42.71 -18.71
C ASP A 731 -29.39 42.70 -19.47
N PRO A 732 -29.45 43.17 -20.73
CA PRO A 732 -30.69 43.21 -21.51
C PRO A 732 -31.11 41.83 -22.07
N THR A 733 -30.40 40.75 -21.76
CA THR A 733 -30.66 39.39 -22.26
C THR A 733 -31.24 38.43 -21.21
N ALA A 734 -31.35 38.87 -19.95
CA ALA A 734 -31.92 38.07 -18.87
C ALA A 734 -33.45 37.89 -18.99
N PRO A 735 -33.99 36.65 -18.89
CA PRO A 735 -35.43 36.40 -18.86
C PRO A 735 -36.04 36.77 -17.48
N PRO A 736 -37.29 37.23 -17.42
CA PRO A 736 -37.93 37.61 -16.16
C PRO A 736 -38.29 36.36 -15.35
N TYR A 737 -37.69 36.21 -14.17
CA TYR A 737 -38.05 35.15 -13.21
C TYR A 737 -38.92 35.68 -12.08
N ASP A 738 -39.99 34.92 -11.81
CA ASP A 738 -40.95 35.19 -10.76
C ASP A 738 -40.43 34.67 -9.40
N SER A 739 -40.52 35.50 -8.37
CA SER A 739 -40.11 35.19 -7.00
C SER A 739 -41.23 34.40 -6.26
N ILE A 740 -41.04 33.68 -5.15
CA ILE A 740 -40.31 34.00 -3.90
C ILE A 740 -39.97 32.68 -3.16
N GLN A 741 -38.76 32.55 -2.61
CA GLN A 741 -38.52 31.80 -1.36
C GLN A 741 -38.17 32.79 -0.25
N ILE A 742 -38.88 32.72 0.88
CA ILE A 742 -38.63 33.59 2.04
C ILE A 742 -37.61 32.93 2.95
N TYR A 743 -36.41 33.51 3.06
CA TYR A 743 -35.49 33.22 4.16
C TYR A 743 -35.67 34.26 5.26
N GLY A 744 -36.23 33.83 6.39
CA GLY A 744 -36.36 34.66 7.59
C GLY A 744 -35.02 34.85 8.30
N TYR A 745 -34.60 36.11 8.46
CA TYR A 745 -33.42 36.48 9.24
C TYR A 745 -33.79 36.61 10.72
N GLU A 746 -33.37 35.67 11.56
CA GLU A 746 -33.54 35.79 13.02
C GLU A 746 -32.35 36.51 13.67
N GLY A 747 -32.64 37.71 14.19
CA GLY A 747 -31.71 38.49 15.00
C GLY A 747 -31.52 37.91 16.41
N ARG A 748 -30.45 38.35 17.09
CA ARG A 748 -30.06 37.82 18.40
C ARG A 748 -31.03 38.20 19.53
N GLY A 749 -31.52 37.19 20.26
CA GLY A 749 -31.77 37.29 21.70
C GLY A 749 -33.24 37.30 22.14
N SER A 750 -33.73 36.16 22.62
CA SER A 750 -34.82 36.08 23.60
C SER A 750 -34.70 34.80 24.43
N ILE A 751 -35.18 34.83 25.67
CA ILE A 751 -35.14 33.70 26.63
C ILE A 751 -36.59 33.25 26.88
N ALA A 752 -37.00 32.15 26.25
CA ALA A 752 -38.25 31.44 26.57
C ALA A 752 -38.12 29.95 26.17
N GLY A 753 -38.78 29.07 26.93
CA GLY A 753 -38.59 27.62 26.84
C GLY A 753 -39.40 26.93 25.74
N SER A 754 -38.97 25.70 25.42
CA SER A 754 -39.63 24.76 24.51
C SER A 754 -41.04 24.39 24.97
N LEU A 755 -41.99 24.34 24.02
CA LEU A 755 -43.20 23.50 24.09
C LEU A 755 -43.60 22.99 22.70
N SER A 756 -43.61 21.67 22.54
CA SER A 756 -44.37 20.98 21.49
C SER A 756 -45.72 20.54 22.04
N SER A 757 -46.84 20.76 21.32
CA SER A 757 -48.02 19.85 21.21
C SER A 757 -49.32 20.56 20.74
N LEU A 758 -50.26 19.74 20.26
CA LEU A 758 -51.71 19.96 20.03
C LEU A 758 -52.24 20.51 18.68
N GLU A 759 -52.54 19.55 17.80
CA GLU A 759 -53.85 19.24 17.20
C GLU A 759 -55.00 20.28 17.09
N SER A 760 -55.56 20.36 15.86
CA SER A 760 -56.99 20.18 15.49
C SER A 760 -57.99 21.36 15.26
N VAL A 761 -58.37 21.50 13.96
CA VAL A 761 -59.75 21.52 13.36
C VAL A 761 -60.70 22.74 13.56
N THR A 762 -61.57 22.94 12.54
CA THR A 762 -62.71 23.89 12.35
C THR A 762 -62.35 25.30 11.85
N THR A 763 -63.13 26.02 11.02
CA THR A 763 -63.96 25.82 9.78
C THR A 763 -64.66 27.17 9.54
N ASP A 764 -64.90 27.50 8.27
CA ASP A 764 -65.84 28.51 7.74
C ASP A 764 -65.76 29.99 8.17
N SER A 765 -65.37 30.83 7.21
CA SER A 765 -65.76 32.25 7.13
C SER A 765 -65.81 32.69 5.67
N ASP A 766 -66.96 33.19 5.21
CA ASP A 766 -67.17 33.63 3.83
C ASP A 766 -66.22 34.78 3.42
N LEU A 767 -65.74 34.74 2.17
CA LEU A 767 -64.80 35.72 1.64
C LEU A 767 -65.52 36.74 0.74
N ASP A 768 -65.48 38.01 1.15
CA ASP A 768 -65.98 39.16 0.39
C ASP A 768 -64.88 39.71 -0.54
N TYR A 769 -65.21 39.86 -1.83
CA TYR A 769 -64.28 40.22 -2.90
C TYR A 769 -64.52 41.62 -3.51
N ASP A 770 -65.51 42.39 -3.02
CA ASP A 770 -65.91 43.66 -3.66
C ASP A 770 -64.80 44.74 -3.61
N TYR A 771 -63.88 44.66 -2.65
CA TYR A 771 -62.75 45.60 -2.55
C TYR A 771 -61.85 45.60 -3.79
N LEU A 772 -61.82 44.51 -4.57
CA LEU A 772 -61.00 44.36 -5.78
C LEU A 772 -61.40 45.35 -6.90
N GLN A 773 -62.63 45.88 -6.89
CA GLN A 773 -63.05 46.91 -7.85
C GLN A 773 -62.25 48.22 -7.70
N SER A 774 -61.76 48.52 -6.50
CA SER A 774 -61.02 49.76 -6.21
C SER A 774 -59.57 49.76 -6.72
N TRP A 775 -59.03 48.60 -7.11
CA TRP A 775 -57.62 48.43 -7.49
C TRP A 775 -57.33 48.66 -8.99
N GLY A 776 -58.35 49.08 -9.75
CA GLY A 776 -58.22 49.55 -11.13
C GLY A 776 -58.64 48.55 -12.21
N PRO A 777 -58.66 48.98 -13.48
CA PRO A 777 -59.43 48.32 -14.55
C PRO A 777 -58.98 46.90 -14.91
N ARG A 778 -57.76 46.49 -14.52
CA ARG A 778 -57.27 45.11 -14.73
C ARG A 778 -57.86 44.10 -13.74
N PHE A 779 -58.25 44.54 -12.54
CA PHE A 779 -58.80 43.66 -11.49
C PHE A 779 -60.33 43.52 -11.55
N LYS A 780 -60.99 44.34 -12.36
CA LYS A 780 -62.44 44.26 -12.60
C LYS A 780 -62.90 42.85 -13.01
N LYS A 781 -62.15 42.17 -13.88
CA LYS A 781 -62.47 40.82 -14.36
C LYS A 781 -62.31 39.73 -13.28
N LEU A 782 -61.64 40.01 -12.17
CA LEU A 782 -61.51 39.13 -11.00
C LEU A 782 -62.65 39.40 -10.00
N ALA A 783 -62.99 40.67 -9.75
CA ALA A 783 -64.19 41.04 -8.98
C ALA A 783 -65.47 40.45 -9.63
N ASP A 784 -65.61 40.58 -10.95
CA ASP A 784 -66.74 40.03 -11.73
C ASP A 784 -66.81 38.48 -11.71
N LEU A 785 -65.75 37.78 -11.27
CA LEU A 785 -65.66 36.30 -11.29
C LEU A 785 -65.93 35.66 -9.91
N TYR A 786 -65.70 36.40 -8.82
CA TYR A 786 -65.79 35.92 -7.44
C TYR A 786 -66.79 36.70 -6.57
N GLY A 787 -67.35 37.82 -7.05
CA GLY A 787 -68.45 38.51 -6.38
C GLY A 787 -69.73 37.66 -6.39
N THR A 788 -70.39 37.57 -5.24
CA THR A 788 -71.65 36.83 -5.04
C THR A 788 -72.78 37.45 -5.86
N LYS A 789 -73.23 36.74 -6.89
CA LYS A 789 -74.21 37.23 -7.85
C LYS A 789 -75.60 36.66 -7.57
N ASP A 790 -76.32 37.27 -6.64
CA ASP A 790 -77.72 36.91 -6.36
C ASP A 790 -78.71 38.08 -6.50
N SER A 791 -79.56 37.97 -7.53
CA SER A 791 -80.89 38.57 -7.70
C SER A 791 -81.11 40.09 -7.52
N THR A 792 -81.55 40.76 -8.60
CA THR A 792 -82.99 41.13 -8.75
C THR A 792 -83.29 41.74 -10.13
N ASP A 793 -84.54 41.57 -10.58
CA ASP A 793 -85.12 42.12 -11.81
C ASP A 793 -85.56 43.61 -11.67
N ASP A 794 -86.15 44.13 -12.75
CA ASP A 794 -86.97 45.37 -12.89
C ASP A 794 -86.28 46.74 -13.05
N ASN A 795 -85.97 47.11 -14.31
CA ASN A 795 -86.80 48.10 -15.06
C ASN A 795 -86.32 48.34 -16.52
N SER A 796 -86.96 47.68 -17.50
CA SER A 796 -87.46 48.27 -18.78
C SER A 796 -87.99 47.19 -19.73
#